data_AF-A0A1I6GTZ5-F1
#
_entry.id   AF-A0A1I6GTZ5-F1
#
_cell.length_a   1.000
_cell.length_b   1.000
_cell.length_c   1.000
_cell.angle_alpha   90.00
_cell.angle_beta   90.00
_cell.angle_gamma   90.00
#
_symmetry.space_group_name_H-M   'P 1'
#
loop_
_entity.id
_entity.type
_entity.pdbx_description
1 polymer ?
#
loop_
_entity_poly.entity_id
_entity_poly.type
_entity_poly.pdbx_seq_one_letter_code
_entity_poly.pdbx_strand_id
1 'polypeptide(L)'
;MKSQYKTALGIGGLVVGTVVVGLGLFLYTGSQLGVYFIFGGAPVVAISAVAVYVQRQVRPSQVDQADFARQRANGVAESIRSFWKTYDRLRERYPEWEARTTENDFSQLLRNAEKNGIEFDREAGQYTTGGTGDVRELNALEDDVEVLATVRDESFESFARDRLASADALTPLVERDLVSESSVRTPDAGELESVSEADAPERYDELLQTYDRTARAALDEARAEVERLAEERGLDRTVVADDLTEAEGAAQSGDYGRAVDATVRALGRVESELADEFDADRRSVEALLDTVESSVADQYVSPSLLDEVESVRREVEQVDSALDVDVLESHASTLQETCTAMVEEMQTELADDVETLSDAPPSFTTIPDAAGTDHVTRLDSTTNLEAFRRAWLSTVGDLSTGLDTTERDAAVVEAYPGVEDEIADALRANGEVTPADVPVRDAGPFFELFAAQHPDASYAPSDERLTTGGAGERYALDVRPRFETGGDERELRVEVDGANYAEESSTRTHLVGQVAFESVPYGEYDVTADTPAEGYVAESTTVYLDDDTTVELTVSEASLAERVCDGQQSALHDELPELAPELDRKLDEDGYVDPSMSFPIRDDFVPCLLAMWGEQSDGRACLDGGDVLVFDESRLTNRLENILTHNLSSGDSMSYDTMRERYLTVPASDQLLEELVTGVQTNVDASFTVGQSEVTKQ
;
A
#
# COMPACT_ATOMS: atom_id res chain seq x y z
N MET A 1 41.14 26.83 -102.29
CA MET A 1 40.64 25.68 -101.51
C MET A 1 41.59 24.49 -101.65
N LYS A 2 42.55 24.31 -100.71
CA LYS A 2 43.30 23.05 -100.46
C LYS A 2 44.31 23.10 -99.29
N SER A 3 44.33 24.15 -98.46
CA SER A 3 45.17 24.17 -97.23
C SER A 3 44.41 23.97 -95.92
N GLN A 4 43.07 24.05 -95.92
CA GLN A 4 42.26 23.91 -94.68
C GLN A 4 41.96 22.45 -94.27
N TYR A 5 42.30 21.45 -95.07
CA TYR A 5 42.11 20.03 -94.71
C TYR A 5 43.33 19.36 -94.06
N LYS A 6 44.50 20.03 -93.98
CA LYS A 6 45.69 19.46 -93.32
C LYS A 6 45.83 19.84 -91.85
N THR A 7 45.14 20.88 -91.38
CA THR A 7 45.22 21.32 -89.97
C THR A 7 44.16 20.66 -89.08
N ALA A 8 43.00 20.30 -89.64
CA ALA A 8 41.94 19.62 -88.87
C ALA A 8 42.25 18.14 -88.56
N LEU A 9 43.10 17.48 -89.35
CA LEU A 9 43.47 16.08 -89.14
C LEU A 9 44.60 15.91 -88.09
N GLY A 10 45.36 16.97 -87.80
CA GLY A 10 46.43 16.96 -86.80
C GLY A 10 45.95 17.07 -85.34
N ILE A 11 44.83 17.77 -85.10
CA ILE A 11 44.27 17.96 -83.76
C ILE A 11 43.33 16.80 -83.41
N GLY A 12 42.54 16.30 -84.37
CA GLY A 12 41.69 15.13 -84.18
C GLY A 12 42.48 13.83 -83.94
N GLY A 13 43.64 13.67 -84.58
CA GLY A 13 44.50 12.48 -84.39
C GLY A 13 45.15 12.41 -83.01
N LEU A 14 45.38 13.55 -82.35
CA LEU A 14 46.04 13.62 -81.04
C LEU A 14 45.08 13.25 -79.91
N VAL A 15 43.82 13.71 -80.00
CA VAL A 15 42.76 13.39 -79.02
C VAL A 15 42.34 11.92 -79.10
N VAL A 16 42.23 11.35 -80.32
CA VAL A 16 41.93 9.92 -80.48
C VAL A 16 43.11 9.06 -80.02
N GLY A 17 44.36 9.53 -80.24
CA GLY A 17 45.57 8.84 -79.77
C GLY A 17 45.67 8.75 -78.25
N THR A 18 45.40 9.83 -77.51
CA THR A 18 45.43 9.81 -76.03
C THR A 18 44.31 8.97 -75.43
N VAL A 19 43.12 8.98 -76.04
CA VAL A 19 42.01 8.14 -75.57
C VAL A 19 42.30 6.66 -75.79
N VAL A 20 42.90 6.27 -76.93
CA VAL A 20 43.24 4.86 -77.22
C VAL A 20 44.39 4.34 -76.34
N VAL A 21 45.41 5.17 -76.06
CA VAL A 21 46.50 4.82 -75.14
C VAL A 21 45.99 4.73 -73.69
N GLY A 22 45.11 5.65 -73.28
CA GLY A 22 44.47 5.63 -71.97
C GLY A 22 43.56 4.41 -71.77
N LEU A 23 42.76 4.04 -72.78
CA LEU A 23 41.90 2.85 -72.73
C LEU A 23 42.72 1.55 -72.70
N GLY A 24 43.85 1.50 -73.41
CA GLY A 24 44.76 0.35 -73.44
C GLY A 24 45.49 0.13 -72.11
N LEU A 25 45.90 1.20 -71.42
CA LEU A 25 46.51 1.12 -70.09
C LEU A 25 45.51 0.76 -69.00
N PHE A 26 44.27 1.28 -69.09
CA PHE A 26 43.18 1.01 -68.15
C PHE A 26 42.75 -0.46 -68.15
N LEU A 27 42.75 -1.12 -69.32
CA LEU A 27 42.39 -2.53 -69.43
C LEU A 27 43.51 -3.49 -68.96
N TYR A 28 44.76 -3.03 -68.83
CA TYR A 28 45.90 -3.91 -68.51
C TYR A 28 46.42 -3.77 -67.06
N THR A 29 46.10 -2.69 -66.32
CA THR A 29 46.74 -2.44 -65.00
C THR A 29 45.83 -2.01 -63.83
N GLY A 30 44.50 -2.02 -63.98
CA GLY A 30 43.59 -1.78 -62.85
C GLY A 30 43.45 -0.30 -62.43
N SER A 31 42.35 0.01 -61.76
CA SER A 31 41.61 1.29 -61.83
C SER A 31 42.26 2.54 -61.20
N GLN A 32 43.39 2.47 -60.52
CA GLN A 32 44.00 3.65 -59.87
C GLN A 32 44.93 4.47 -60.78
N LEU A 33 45.63 3.87 -61.74
CA LEU A 33 46.59 4.60 -62.60
C LEU A 33 45.94 5.34 -63.78
N GLY A 34 44.75 4.91 -64.21
CA GLY A 34 44.02 5.57 -65.30
C GLY A 34 43.47 6.95 -64.92
N VAL A 35 43.08 7.16 -63.66
CA VAL A 35 42.54 8.44 -63.17
C VAL A 35 43.64 9.49 -63.02
N TYR A 36 44.81 9.12 -62.50
CA TYR A 36 45.97 10.04 -62.40
C TYR A 36 46.51 10.48 -63.77
N PHE A 37 46.42 9.65 -64.81
CA PHE A 37 46.83 10.06 -66.15
C PHE A 37 45.84 11.03 -66.82
N ILE A 38 44.54 10.90 -66.53
CA ILE A 38 43.51 11.81 -67.05
C ILE A 38 43.51 13.16 -66.30
N PHE A 39 43.63 13.16 -64.96
CA PHE A 39 43.62 14.39 -64.15
C PHE A 39 44.99 15.08 -64.03
N GLY A 40 46.10 14.33 -64.06
CA GLY A 40 47.46 14.90 -63.97
C GLY A 40 48.22 14.94 -65.30
N GLY A 41 48.04 13.92 -66.16
CA GLY A 41 48.82 13.78 -67.40
C GLY A 41 48.29 14.60 -68.58
N ALA A 42 46.97 14.63 -68.78
CA ALA A 42 46.35 15.35 -69.89
C ALA A 42 46.55 16.88 -69.84
N PRO A 43 46.48 17.56 -68.67
CA PRO A 43 46.77 18.98 -68.58
C PRO A 43 48.24 19.27 -68.88
N VAL A 44 49.19 18.47 -68.39
CA VAL A 44 50.63 18.69 -68.62
C VAL A 44 50.99 18.51 -70.09
N VAL A 45 50.41 17.52 -70.77
CA VAL A 45 50.60 17.33 -72.23
C VAL A 45 49.90 18.41 -73.04
N ALA A 46 48.72 18.88 -72.63
CA ALA A 46 48.04 20.01 -73.26
C ALA A 46 48.82 21.32 -73.05
N ILE A 47 49.33 21.60 -71.86
CA ILE A 47 50.16 22.76 -71.52
C ILE A 47 51.47 22.73 -72.31
N SER A 48 52.13 21.57 -72.44
CA SER A 48 53.36 21.45 -73.23
C SER A 48 53.10 21.51 -74.75
N ALA A 49 51.96 20.99 -75.24
CA ALA A 49 51.56 21.15 -76.64
C ALA A 49 51.14 22.60 -76.97
N VAL A 50 50.49 23.30 -76.04
CA VAL A 50 50.15 24.73 -76.15
C VAL A 50 51.41 25.59 -76.07
N ALA A 51 52.37 25.28 -75.19
CA ALA A 51 53.65 25.98 -75.10
C ALA A 51 54.46 25.89 -76.42
N VAL A 52 54.48 24.72 -77.07
CA VAL A 52 55.16 24.52 -78.37
C VAL A 52 54.37 25.15 -79.53
N TYR A 53 53.04 25.23 -79.45
CA TYR A 53 52.20 25.89 -80.46
C TYR A 53 52.26 27.43 -80.36
N VAL A 54 52.27 27.99 -79.15
CA VAL A 54 52.38 29.44 -78.87
C VAL A 54 53.76 29.97 -79.26
N GLN A 55 54.84 29.21 -79.04
CA GLN A 55 56.19 29.58 -79.49
C GLN A 55 56.34 29.68 -81.02
N ARG A 56 55.42 29.09 -81.81
CA ARG A 56 55.54 29.04 -83.27
C ARG A 56 54.64 30.04 -84.02
N GLN A 57 53.72 30.75 -83.36
CA GLN A 57 52.83 31.70 -84.04
C GLN A 57 52.67 33.09 -83.41
N VAL A 58 53.22 33.40 -82.24
CA VAL A 58 53.12 34.76 -81.68
C VAL A 58 54.39 35.55 -81.97
N ARG A 59 54.31 36.48 -82.93
CA ARG A 59 55.27 37.58 -83.04
C ARG A 59 55.19 38.40 -81.74
N PRO A 60 56.32 38.77 -81.10
CA PRO A 60 56.29 39.45 -79.83
C PRO A 60 55.75 40.88 -80.01
N SER A 61 54.57 41.16 -79.45
CA SER A 61 54.16 42.50 -79.07
C SER A 61 54.80 42.83 -77.72
N GLN A 62 55.53 43.95 -77.66
CA GLN A 62 56.17 44.48 -76.46
C GLN A 62 55.15 44.70 -75.35
N VAL A 63 55.26 43.93 -74.27
CA VAL A 63 54.83 44.34 -72.92
C VAL A 63 56.10 44.81 -72.22
N ASP A 64 56.12 46.05 -71.75
CA ASP A 64 57.28 46.66 -71.11
C ASP A 64 57.52 45.98 -69.74
N GLN A 65 58.63 45.25 -69.60
CA GLN A 65 58.93 44.44 -68.41
C GLN A 65 58.98 45.27 -67.13
N ALA A 66 59.32 46.57 -67.22
CA ALA A 66 59.37 47.48 -66.09
C ALA A 66 57.99 47.82 -65.51
N ASP A 67 56.97 47.98 -66.36
CA ASP A 67 55.61 48.27 -65.91
C ASP A 67 54.94 47.05 -65.29
N PHE A 68 55.22 45.86 -65.83
CA PHE A 68 54.79 44.59 -65.23
C PHE A 68 55.43 44.35 -63.85
N ALA A 69 56.74 44.61 -63.70
CA ALA A 69 57.45 44.49 -62.42
C ALA A 69 56.92 45.48 -61.36
N ARG A 70 56.60 46.72 -61.76
CA ARG A 70 55.96 47.70 -60.86
C ARG A 70 54.57 47.27 -60.41
N GLN A 71 53.75 46.76 -61.35
CA GLN A 71 52.42 46.26 -61.01
C GLN A 71 52.51 45.06 -60.06
N ARG A 72 53.48 44.17 -60.26
CA ARG A 72 53.73 43.03 -59.36
C ARG A 72 54.23 43.47 -57.98
N ALA A 73 55.17 44.40 -57.91
CA ALA A 73 55.67 44.96 -56.65
C ALA A 73 54.56 45.64 -55.84
N ASN A 74 53.64 46.36 -56.49
CA ASN A 74 52.44 46.89 -55.82
C ASN A 74 51.49 45.79 -55.33
N GLY A 75 51.34 44.71 -56.09
CA GLY A 75 50.55 43.54 -55.66
C GLY A 75 51.12 42.91 -54.39
N VAL A 76 52.42 42.62 -54.37
CA VAL A 76 53.11 42.08 -53.18
C VAL A 76 53.02 43.03 -52.00
N ALA A 77 53.22 44.34 -52.21
CA ALA A 77 53.14 45.33 -51.15
C ALA A 77 51.72 45.43 -50.55
N GLU A 78 50.67 45.27 -51.36
CA GLU A 78 49.29 45.19 -50.87
C GLU A 78 49.05 43.89 -50.08
N SER A 79 49.61 42.76 -50.51
CA SER A 79 49.56 41.50 -49.75
C SER A 79 50.24 41.63 -48.38
N ILE A 80 51.43 42.24 -48.32
CA ILE A 80 52.15 42.55 -47.06
C ILE A 80 51.29 43.42 -46.16
N ARG A 81 50.66 44.46 -46.72
CA ARG A 81 49.77 45.37 -45.98
C ARG A 81 48.53 44.66 -45.45
N SER A 82 47.91 43.80 -46.26
CA SER A 82 46.75 43.01 -45.88
C SER A 82 47.10 42.07 -44.72
N PHE A 83 48.22 41.36 -44.84
CA PHE A 83 48.75 40.51 -43.77
C PHE A 83 48.96 41.29 -42.46
N TRP A 84 49.66 42.42 -42.51
CA TRP A 84 49.98 43.24 -41.34
C TRP A 84 48.72 43.76 -40.65
N LYS A 85 47.73 44.25 -41.42
CA LYS A 85 46.46 44.72 -40.85
C LYS A 85 45.75 43.64 -40.06
N THR A 86 45.69 42.41 -40.58
CA THR A 86 45.05 41.30 -39.87
C THR A 86 45.86 40.92 -38.64
N TYR A 87 47.18 40.77 -38.76
CA TYR A 87 48.06 40.43 -37.65
C TYR A 87 48.00 41.46 -36.51
N ASP A 88 48.12 42.75 -36.82
CA ASP A 88 48.14 43.82 -35.83
C ASP A 88 46.79 43.95 -35.12
N ARG A 89 45.67 43.83 -35.86
CA ARG A 89 44.32 43.79 -35.28
C ARG A 89 44.15 42.65 -34.27
N LEU A 90 44.58 41.43 -34.64
CA LEU A 90 44.46 40.26 -33.77
C LEU A 90 45.36 40.40 -32.53
N ARG A 91 46.59 40.89 -32.70
CA ARG A 91 47.54 41.13 -31.60
C ARG A 91 47.07 42.22 -30.63
N GLU A 92 46.48 43.31 -31.13
CA GLU A 92 45.92 44.37 -30.27
C GLU A 92 44.73 43.86 -29.44
N ARG A 93 43.91 42.97 -30.00
CA ARG A 93 42.74 42.42 -29.32
C ARG A 93 43.08 41.29 -28.36
N TYR A 94 44.07 40.47 -28.71
CA TYR A 94 44.50 39.30 -27.95
C TYR A 94 45.98 39.43 -27.56
N PRO A 95 46.33 40.29 -26.60
CA PRO A 95 47.71 40.52 -26.19
C PRO A 95 48.41 39.27 -25.61
N GLU A 96 47.64 38.27 -25.19
CA GLU A 96 48.10 36.97 -24.70
C GLU A 96 48.53 36.00 -25.82
N TRP A 97 48.17 36.29 -27.08
CA TRP A 97 48.57 35.46 -28.22
C TRP A 97 50.06 35.66 -28.54
N GLU A 98 50.89 34.69 -28.13
CA GLU A 98 52.34 34.71 -28.35
C GLU A 98 52.75 34.36 -29.79
N ALA A 99 52.57 35.27 -30.74
CA ALA A 99 52.88 35.05 -32.16
C ALA A 99 54.38 35.23 -32.53
N ARG A 100 55.30 34.73 -31.69
CA ARG A 100 56.76 34.96 -31.84
C ARG A 100 57.33 34.49 -33.18
N THR A 101 56.86 33.35 -33.69
CA THR A 101 57.32 32.80 -34.98
C THR A 101 56.89 33.71 -36.13
N THR A 102 55.61 34.10 -36.16
CA THR A 102 55.03 35.02 -37.14
C THR A 102 55.76 36.38 -37.15
N GLU A 103 56.09 36.92 -35.98
CA GLU A 103 56.80 38.21 -35.87
C GLU A 103 58.23 38.15 -36.42
N ASN A 104 58.95 37.06 -36.13
CA ASN A 104 60.31 36.84 -36.62
C ASN A 104 60.32 36.68 -38.15
N ASP A 105 59.40 35.87 -38.68
CA ASP A 105 59.31 35.58 -40.11
C ASP A 105 58.82 36.81 -40.90
N PHE A 106 57.89 37.60 -40.36
CA PHE A 106 57.49 38.88 -40.94
C PHE A 106 58.66 39.86 -41.01
N SER A 107 59.52 39.89 -39.99
CA SER A 107 60.74 40.71 -39.99
C SER A 107 61.76 40.28 -41.02
N GLN A 108 61.83 38.98 -41.31
CA GLN A 108 62.64 38.45 -42.41
C GLN A 108 62.04 38.79 -43.78
N LEU A 109 60.73 38.70 -43.93
CA LEU A 109 59.99 39.05 -45.14
C LEU A 109 60.19 40.52 -45.52
N LEU A 110 60.05 41.45 -44.56
CA LEU A 110 60.25 42.88 -44.83
C LEU A 110 61.69 43.19 -45.30
N ARG A 111 62.71 42.53 -44.73
CA ARG A 111 64.10 42.67 -45.19
C ARG A 111 64.31 42.17 -46.62
N ASN A 112 63.55 41.18 -47.06
CA ASN A 112 63.61 40.65 -48.42
C ASN A 112 62.80 41.52 -49.40
N ALA A 113 61.69 42.09 -48.94
CA ALA A 113 60.88 43.05 -49.69
C ALA A 113 61.65 44.37 -49.96
N GLU A 114 62.39 44.88 -48.96
CA GLU A 114 63.22 46.08 -49.09
C GLU A 114 64.31 45.91 -50.17
N LYS A 115 64.99 44.75 -50.18
CA LYS A 115 65.98 44.40 -51.22
C LYS A 115 65.39 44.39 -52.64
N ASN A 116 64.08 44.21 -52.76
CA ASN A 116 63.33 44.19 -54.01
C ASN A 116 62.61 45.52 -54.30
N GLY A 117 62.90 46.57 -53.53
CA GLY A 117 62.38 47.91 -53.74
C GLY A 117 60.96 48.14 -53.22
N ILE A 118 60.54 47.38 -52.20
CA ILE A 118 59.31 47.58 -51.44
C ILE A 118 59.70 47.96 -50.00
N GLU A 119 59.49 49.21 -49.62
CA GLU A 119 59.66 49.64 -48.22
C GLU A 119 58.30 49.66 -47.52
N PHE A 120 58.23 49.10 -46.31
CA PHE A 120 57.00 49.01 -45.51
C PHE A 120 57.21 49.61 -44.12
N ASP A 121 56.35 50.56 -43.75
CA ASP A 121 56.31 51.18 -42.42
C ASP A 121 55.26 50.45 -41.57
N ARG A 122 55.72 49.80 -40.50
CA ARG A 122 54.85 49.06 -39.57
C ARG A 122 53.98 49.98 -38.71
N GLU A 123 54.50 51.13 -38.29
CA GLU A 123 53.77 52.07 -37.45
C GLU A 123 52.68 52.77 -38.25
N ALA A 124 52.99 53.16 -39.49
CA ALA A 124 52.02 53.82 -40.37
C ALA A 124 51.11 52.85 -41.15
N GLY A 125 51.48 51.58 -41.27
CA GLY A 125 50.78 50.58 -42.10
C GLY A 125 50.75 50.95 -43.60
N GLN A 126 51.81 51.61 -44.07
CA GLN A 126 51.96 52.14 -45.43
C GLN A 126 53.19 51.56 -46.13
N TYR A 127 53.17 51.56 -47.46
CA TYR A 127 54.29 51.10 -48.27
C TYR A 127 54.66 52.08 -49.39
N THR A 128 55.91 52.00 -49.84
CA THR A 128 56.39 52.69 -51.04
C THR A 128 57.06 51.68 -51.97
N THR A 129 56.93 51.88 -53.29
CA THR A 129 57.53 50.99 -54.29
C THR A 129 58.48 51.76 -55.23
N GLY A 130 59.75 51.34 -55.26
CA GLY A 130 60.83 51.96 -56.05
C GLY A 130 61.11 51.30 -57.42
N GLY A 131 60.58 50.09 -57.64
CA GLY A 131 60.34 49.47 -58.95
C GLY A 131 61.55 49.20 -59.86
N THR A 132 62.41 48.22 -59.53
CA THR A 132 63.26 47.47 -60.51
C THR A 132 63.52 45.99 -60.13
N GLY A 133 62.81 45.42 -59.15
CA GLY A 133 63.02 44.04 -58.69
C GLY A 133 62.76 42.98 -59.76
N ASP A 134 63.43 41.83 -59.65
CA ASP A 134 63.21 40.69 -60.53
C ASP A 134 61.80 40.13 -60.29
N VAL A 135 61.01 39.96 -61.34
CA VAL A 135 59.65 39.39 -61.29
C VAL A 135 59.63 38.04 -60.58
N ARG A 136 60.69 37.23 -60.71
CA ARG A 136 60.83 35.95 -60.03
C ARG A 136 60.99 36.11 -58.52
N GLU A 137 61.76 37.11 -58.08
CA GLU A 137 61.93 37.42 -56.65
C GLU A 137 60.65 38.02 -56.07
N LEU A 138 59.92 38.84 -56.84
CA LEU A 138 58.60 39.34 -56.44
C LEU A 138 57.57 38.22 -56.32
N ASN A 139 57.57 37.22 -57.21
CA ASN A 139 56.71 36.05 -57.06
C ASN A 139 57.07 35.24 -55.81
N ALA A 140 58.37 35.02 -55.56
CA ALA A 140 58.81 34.34 -54.34
C ALA A 140 58.40 35.12 -53.06
N LEU A 141 58.44 36.45 -53.09
CA LEU A 141 57.95 37.27 -51.98
C LEU A 141 56.44 37.16 -51.77
N GLU A 142 55.66 37.05 -52.84
CA GLU A 142 54.21 36.82 -52.72
C GLU A 142 53.91 35.45 -52.11
N ASP A 143 54.62 34.42 -52.56
CA ASP A 143 54.55 33.06 -51.99
C ASP A 143 54.98 33.09 -50.50
N ASP A 144 56.03 33.84 -50.14
CA ASP A 144 56.48 34.01 -48.75
C ASP A 144 55.41 34.72 -47.89
N VAL A 145 54.66 35.70 -48.44
CA VAL A 145 53.54 36.34 -47.72
C VAL A 145 52.39 35.35 -47.50
N GLU A 146 52.09 34.51 -48.49
CA GLU A 146 51.06 33.47 -48.39
C GLU A 146 51.42 32.43 -47.32
N VAL A 147 52.66 31.91 -47.34
CA VAL A 147 53.17 30.98 -46.31
C VAL A 147 53.11 31.61 -44.92
N LEU A 148 53.51 32.88 -44.80
CA LEU A 148 53.46 33.59 -43.53
C LEU A 148 52.03 33.82 -43.04
N ALA A 149 51.08 34.06 -43.94
CA ALA A 149 49.66 34.14 -43.62
C ALA A 149 49.15 32.79 -43.08
N THR A 150 49.52 31.67 -43.69
CA THR A 150 49.21 30.33 -43.16
C THR A 150 49.78 30.12 -41.75
N VAL A 151 51.05 30.46 -41.52
CA VAL A 151 51.68 30.32 -40.18
C VAL A 151 50.97 31.18 -39.13
N ARG A 152 50.56 32.41 -39.49
CA ARG A 152 49.76 33.27 -38.62
C ARG A 152 48.41 32.61 -38.29
N ASP A 153 47.72 32.10 -39.29
CA ASP A 153 46.37 31.57 -39.15
C ASP A 153 46.36 30.27 -38.34
N GLU A 154 47.29 29.35 -38.60
CA GLU A 154 47.49 28.15 -37.78
C GLU A 154 47.84 28.48 -36.32
N SER A 155 48.70 29.48 -36.10
CA SER A 155 49.07 29.93 -34.76
C SER A 155 47.89 30.55 -34.01
N PHE A 156 47.10 31.38 -34.70
CA PHE A 156 45.92 32.01 -34.11
C PHE A 156 44.80 30.99 -33.86
N GLU A 157 44.59 30.04 -34.78
CA GLU A 157 43.66 28.93 -34.63
C GLU A 157 44.01 28.08 -33.40
N SER A 158 45.28 27.72 -33.20
CA SER A 158 45.72 26.99 -32.01
C SER A 158 45.39 27.78 -30.74
N PHE A 159 45.73 29.07 -30.71
CA PHE A 159 45.41 29.94 -29.58
C PHE A 159 43.90 30.03 -29.32
N ALA A 160 43.09 30.23 -30.36
CA ALA A 160 41.65 30.34 -30.25
C ALA A 160 41.02 29.05 -29.74
N ARG A 161 41.46 27.89 -30.25
CA ARG A 161 40.98 26.58 -29.76
C ARG A 161 41.35 26.34 -28.30
N ASP A 162 42.57 26.65 -27.88
CA ASP A 162 42.99 26.49 -26.48
C ASP A 162 42.17 27.39 -25.55
N ARG A 163 41.91 28.63 -25.97
CA ARG A 163 41.08 29.59 -25.22
C ARG A 163 39.61 29.16 -25.15
N LEU A 164 39.03 28.69 -26.25
CA LEU A 164 37.65 28.19 -26.29
C LEU A 164 37.48 26.85 -25.56
N ALA A 165 38.51 25.99 -25.54
CA ALA A 165 38.52 24.75 -24.76
C ALA A 165 38.58 25.04 -23.25
N SER A 166 39.09 26.20 -22.84
CA SER A 166 39.09 26.64 -21.44
C SER A 166 37.70 27.08 -20.96
N ALA A 167 36.65 26.92 -21.78
CA ALA A 167 35.30 27.32 -21.42
C ALA A 167 34.63 26.45 -20.35
N ASP A 168 35.15 25.24 -20.10
CA ASP A 168 34.81 24.42 -18.93
C ASP A 168 35.07 25.16 -17.59
N ALA A 169 35.86 26.24 -17.62
CA ALA A 169 36.06 27.10 -16.47
C ALA A 169 34.75 27.68 -15.92
N LEU A 170 33.70 27.82 -16.73
CA LEU A 170 32.39 28.36 -16.30
C LEU A 170 31.47 27.29 -15.69
N THR A 171 31.76 26.00 -15.89
CA THR A 171 30.96 24.87 -15.38
C THR A 171 30.67 24.95 -13.87
N PRO A 172 31.61 25.34 -13.00
CA PRO A 172 31.35 25.46 -11.56
C PRO A 172 30.25 26.46 -11.20
N LEU A 173 29.93 27.44 -12.07
CA LEU A 173 28.82 28.38 -11.86
C LEU A 173 27.47 27.72 -12.14
N VAL A 174 27.39 26.84 -13.14
CA VAL A 174 26.19 26.06 -13.47
C VAL A 174 25.93 25.00 -12.41
N GLU A 175 26.98 24.28 -11.99
CA GLU A 175 26.89 23.22 -10.96
C GLU A 175 26.40 23.72 -9.59
N ARG A 176 26.50 25.04 -9.35
CA ARG A 176 26.06 25.71 -8.11
C ARG A 176 24.81 26.55 -8.32
N ASP A 177 24.13 26.34 -9.43
CA ASP A 177 22.88 27.03 -9.80
C ASP A 177 22.98 28.57 -9.81
N LEU A 178 24.18 29.13 -9.96
CA LEU A 178 24.39 30.59 -10.05
C LEU A 178 24.01 31.12 -11.43
N VAL A 179 24.03 30.26 -12.45
CA VAL A 179 23.62 30.57 -13.82
C VAL A 179 22.97 29.34 -14.46
N SER A 180 22.05 29.58 -15.40
CA SER A 180 21.47 28.50 -16.19
C SER A 180 22.50 27.91 -17.17
N GLU A 181 22.39 26.60 -17.47
CA GLU A 181 23.22 25.94 -18.48
C GLU A 181 23.12 26.64 -19.86
N SER A 182 21.95 27.20 -20.18
CA SER A 182 21.74 27.99 -21.41
C SER A 182 22.53 29.31 -21.45
N SER A 183 22.92 29.85 -20.29
CA SER A 183 23.71 31.09 -20.19
C SER A 183 25.18 30.85 -20.52
N VAL A 184 25.65 29.60 -20.41
CA VAL A 184 27.03 29.19 -20.69
C VAL A 184 27.07 28.48 -22.05
N ARG A 185 27.10 29.24 -23.15
CA ARG A 185 27.26 28.68 -24.50
C ARG A 185 28.73 28.68 -24.93
N THR A 186 29.24 27.50 -25.23
CA THR A 186 30.55 27.29 -25.84
C THR A 186 30.37 26.77 -27.28
N PRO A 187 31.26 27.12 -28.22
CA PRO A 187 31.20 26.55 -29.55
C PRO A 187 31.43 25.04 -29.50
N ASP A 188 30.58 24.25 -30.13
CA ASP A 188 30.75 22.80 -30.15
C ASP A 188 31.90 22.37 -31.10
N ALA A 189 32.35 21.12 -30.99
CA ALA A 189 33.42 20.59 -31.83
C ALA A 189 33.08 20.66 -33.34
N GLY A 190 31.80 20.56 -33.71
CA GLY A 190 31.34 20.69 -35.09
C GLY A 190 31.42 22.13 -35.60
N GLU A 191 31.11 23.12 -34.76
CA GLU A 191 31.29 24.54 -35.05
C GLU A 191 32.78 24.87 -35.26
N LEU A 192 33.68 24.28 -34.48
CA LEU A 192 35.14 24.43 -34.64
C LEU A 192 35.70 23.69 -35.87
N GLU A 193 35.17 22.52 -36.21
CA GLU A 193 35.56 21.75 -37.41
C GLU A 193 35.00 22.35 -38.71
N SER A 194 33.92 23.13 -38.63
CA SER A 194 33.29 23.77 -39.79
C SER A 194 34.04 25.01 -40.31
N VAL A 195 35.06 25.47 -39.58
CA VAL A 195 35.86 26.65 -39.94
C VAL A 195 36.75 26.30 -41.14
N SER A 196 36.56 27.03 -42.25
CA SER A 196 37.38 26.85 -43.46
C SER A 196 38.80 27.40 -43.23
N GLU A 197 39.83 26.74 -43.79
CA GLU A 197 41.22 27.24 -43.73
C GLU A 197 41.37 28.65 -44.34
N ALA A 198 40.49 29.04 -45.28
CA ALA A 198 40.56 30.33 -45.96
C ALA A 198 39.98 31.50 -45.12
N ASP A 199 39.07 31.21 -44.18
CA ASP A 199 38.38 32.21 -43.35
C ASP A 199 38.74 32.09 -41.86
N ALA A 200 39.69 31.20 -41.52
CA ALA A 200 40.04 30.81 -40.17
C ALA A 200 40.23 31.98 -39.19
N PRO A 201 41.09 32.98 -39.45
CA PRO A 201 41.36 34.03 -38.47
C PRO A 201 40.14 34.90 -38.15
N GLU A 202 39.29 35.19 -39.14
CA GLU A 202 38.10 36.03 -38.96
C GLU A 202 37.01 35.25 -38.23
N ARG A 203 36.83 33.97 -38.58
CA ARG A 203 35.84 33.12 -37.92
C ARG A 203 36.22 32.81 -36.47
N TYR A 204 37.49 32.52 -36.18
CA TYR A 204 37.96 32.33 -34.80
C TYR A 204 37.88 33.61 -33.97
N ASP A 205 38.18 34.77 -34.55
CA ASP A 205 38.00 36.09 -33.91
C ASP A 205 36.52 36.34 -33.52
N GLU A 206 35.57 36.00 -34.41
CA GLU A 206 34.13 36.07 -34.10
C GLU A 206 33.70 35.11 -32.98
N LEU A 207 34.21 33.88 -32.99
CA LEU A 207 33.93 32.87 -31.97
C LEU A 207 34.45 33.31 -30.60
N LEU A 208 35.69 33.78 -30.54
CA LEU A 208 36.30 34.31 -29.32
C LEU A 208 35.53 35.51 -28.77
N GLN A 209 35.16 36.48 -29.62
CA GLN A 209 34.35 37.62 -29.17
C GLN A 209 32.96 37.22 -28.66
N THR A 210 32.38 36.18 -29.25
CA THR A 210 31.09 35.65 -28.80
C THR A 210 31.25 34.97 -27.45
N TYR A 211 32.26 34.12 -27.30
CA TYR A 211 32.60 33.49 -26.03
C TYR A 211 32.87 34.54 -24.94
N ASP A 212 33.73 35.52 -25.18
CA ASP A 212 34.07 36.54 -24.19
C ASP A 212 32.83 37.33 -23.72
N ARG A 213 31.89 37.60 -24.63
CA ARG A 213 30.62 38.27 -24.31
C ARG A 213 29.71 37.40 -23.46
N THR A 214 29.56 36.13 -23.83
CA THR A 214 28.73 35.16 -23.10
C THR A 214 29.31 34.87 -21.73
N ALA A 215 30.63 34.63 -21.63
CA ALA A 215 31.33 34.39 -20.37
C ALA A 215 31.20 35.57 -19.40
N ARG A 216 31.36 36.81 -19.88
CA ARG A 216 31.15 38.00 -19.05
C ARG A 216 29.71 38.14 -18.59
N ALA A 217 28.74 37.92 -19.47
CA ALA A 217 27.33 37.98 -19.10
C ALA A 217 26.98 36.93 -18.03
N ALA A 218 27.46 35.70 -18.18
CA ALA A 218 27.28 34.64 -17.18
C ALA A 218 27.95 34.99 -15.85
N LEU A 219 29.17 35.57 -15.86
CA LEU A 219 29.83 36.00 -14.63
C LEU A 219 29.13 37.17 -13.95
N ASP A 220 28.62 38.13 -14.72
CA ASP A 220 27.85 39.25 -14.16
C ASP A 220 26.52 38.76 -13.54
N GLU A 221 25.85 37.78 -14.18
CA GLU A 221 24.68 37.09 -13.65
C GLU A 221 25.02 36.36 -12.34
N ALA A 222 26.05 35.51 -12.33
CA ALA A 222 26.48 34.77 -11.15
C ALA A 222 26.86 35.69 -9.97
N ARG A 223 27.54 36.81 -10.25
CA ARG A 223 27.91 37.78 -9.21
C ARG A 223 26.68 38.47 -8.63
N ALA A 224 25.75 38.90 -9.47
CA ALA A 224 24.49 39.49 -9.02
C ALA A 224 23.69 38.51 -8.16
N GLU A 225 23.74 37.22 -8.50
CA GLU A 225 23.08 36.16 -7.74
C GLU A 225 23.72 35.98 -6.35
N VAL A 226 25.05 35.94 -6.25
CA VAL A 226 25.74 35.90 -4.94
C VAL A 226 25.43 37.14 -4.09
N GLU A 227 25.37 38.34 -4.69
CA GLU A 227 24.96 39.56 -3.98
C GLU A 227 23.51 39.47 -3.48
N ARG A 228 22.60 38.98 -4.33
CA ARG A 228 21.19 38.78 -3.97
C ARG A 228 21.04 37.83 -2.79
N LEU A 229 21.71 36.67 -2.84
CA LEU A 229 21.70 35.68 -1.76
C LEU A 229 22.23 36.28 -0.45
N ALA A 230 23.35 37.02 -0.50
CA ALA A 230 23.87 37.68 0.70
C ALA A 230 22.88 38.71 1.29
N GLU A 231 22.22 39.49 0.44
CA GLU A 231 21.23 40.50 0.88
C GLU A 231 19.97 39.90 1.48
N GLU A 232 19.40 38.87 0.84
CA GLU A 232 18.20 38.18 1.31
C GLU A 232 18.43 37.52 2.66
N ARG A 233 19.65 37.04 2.91
CA ARG A 233 20.07 36.45 4.17
C ARG A 233 20.61 37.47 5.18
N GLY A 234 20.42 38.76 4.91
CA GLY A 234 20.73 39.85 5.85
C GLY A 234 22.23 40.06 6.12
N LEU A 235 23.11 39.49 5.29
CA LEU A 235 24.55 39.65 5.43
C LEU A 235 25.01 41.03 4.98
N ASP A 236 26.07 41.54 5.60
CA ASP A 236 26.70 42.78 5.16
C ASP A 236 27.37 42.57 3.79
N ARG A 237 27.06 43.43 2.80
CA ARG A 237 27.65 43.37 1.45
C ARG A 237 29.18 43.32 1.45
N THR A 238 29.82 43.85 2.49
CA THR A 238 31.29 43.80 2.64
C THR A 238 31.84 42.38 2.78
N VAL A 239 31.04 41.39 3.18
CA VAL A 239 31.44 39.97 3.29
C VAL A 239 31.89 39.42 1.94
N VAL A 240 31.21 39.79 0.85
CA VAL A 240 31.46 39.27 -0.51
C VAL A 240 32.12 40.29 -1.45
N ALA A 241 32.08 41.58 -1.10
CA ALA A 241 32.48 42.67 -1.99
C ALA A 241 33.92 42.54 -2.55
N ASP A 242 34.88 42.13 -1.73
CA ASP A 242 36.28 42.01 -2.16
C ASP A 242 36.46 40.91 -3.21
N ASP A 243 35.86 39.73 -2.98
CA ASP A 243 35.93 38.60 -3.91
C ASP A 243 35.14 38.89 -5.20
N LEU A 244 33.97 39.54 -5.11
CA LEU A 244 33.20 39.95 -6.30
C LEU A 244 33.90 41.04 -7.11
N THR A 245 34.64 41.94 -6.47
CA THR A 245 35.48 42.94 -7.15
C THR A 245 36.66 42.27 -7.85
N GLU A 246 37.28 41.26 -7.23
CA GLU A 246 38.32 40.44 -7.87
C GLU A 246 37.76 39.70 -9.10
N ALA A 247 36.56 39.12 -8.98
CA ALA A 247 35.88 38.43 -10.08
C ALA A 247 35.67 39.37 -11.28
N GLU A 248 35.21 40.60 -11.04
CA GLU A 248 35.05 41.61 -12.08
C GLU A 248 36.35 41.95 -12.80
N GLY A 249 37.41 42.22 -12.02
CA GLY A 249 38.72 42.57 -12.57
C GLY A 249 39.32 41.45 -13.42
N ALA A 250 39.13 40.20 -13.00
CA ALA A 250 39.55 39.02 -13.75
C ALA A 250 38.74 38.86 -15.06
N ALA A 251 37.42 39.00 -15.00
CA ALA A 251 36.54 38.91 -16.18
C ALA A 251 36.81 40.03 -17.22
N GLN A 252 37.12 41.25 -16.76
CA GLN A 252 37.53 42.36 -17.63
C GLN A 252 38.87 42.08 -18.32
N SER A 253 39.78 41.38 -17.64
CA SER A 253 41.09 40.98 -18.19
C SER A 253 41.03 39.70 -19.05
N GLY A 254 39.86 39.07 -19.15
CA GLY A 254 39.66 37.84 -19.93
C GLY A 254 40.17 36.57 -19.24
N ASP A 255 40.42 36.61 -17.93
CA ASP A 255 40.82 35.47 -17.08
C ASP A 255 39.57 34.90 -16.37
N TYR A 256 38.79 34.12 -17.11
CA TYR A 256 37.51 33.60 -16.64
C TYR A 256 37.64 32.54 -15.55
N GLY A 257 38.70 31.75 -15.54
CA GLY A 257 38.94 30.77 -14.47
C GLY A 257 39.10 31.47 -13.12
N ARG A 258 39.95 32.51 -13.06
CA ARG A 258 40.10 33.30 -11.84
C ARG A 258 38.83 34.04 -11.44
N ALA A 259 38.05 34.50 -12.42
CA ALA A 259 36.77 35.16 -12.15
C ALA A 259 35.77 34.19 -11.48
N VAL A 260 35.67 32.96 -11.99
CA VAL A 260 34.83 31.90 -11.41
C VAL A 260 35.31 31.52 -10.02
N ASP A 261 36.61 31.30 -9.83
CA ASP A 261 37.18 30.99 -8.51
C ASP A 261 36.87 32.07 -7.47
N ALA A 262 36.88 33.34 -7.88
CA ALA A 262 36.53 34.46 -7.01
C ALA A 262 35.03 34.50 -6.69
N THR A 263 34.15 34.28 -7.67
CA THR A 263 32.69 34.19 -7.44
C THR A 263 32.33 33.01 -6.54
N VAL A 264 32.92 31.83 -6.75
CA VAL A 264 32.68 30.63 -5.91
C VAL A 264 33.22 30.84 -4.50
N ARG A 265 34.36 31.52 -4.33
CA ARG A 265 34.84 31.91 -2.99
C ARG A 265 33.87 32.86 -2.29
N ALA A 266 33.30 33.82 -3.01
CA ALA A 266 32.29 34.72 -2.47
C ALA A 266 31.06 33.95 -1.98
N LEU A 267 30.54 33.00 -2.78
CA LEU A 267 29.45 32.11 -2.38
C LEU A 267 29.81 31.29 -1.12
N GLY A 268 31.01 30.71 -1.09
CA GLY A 268 31.49 29.95 0.07
C GLY A 268 31.60 30.78 1.36
N ARG A 269 31.78 32.11 1.28
CA ARG A 269 31.69 32.99 2.45
C ARG A 269 30.27 33.18 2.92
N VAL A 270 29.32 33.35 1.99
CA VAL A 270 27.88 33.40 2.32
C VAL A 270 27.48 32.13 3.05
N GLU A 271 27.84 30.96 2.50
CA GLU A 271 27.63 29.66 3.14
C GLU A 271 28.25 29.60 4.54
N SER A 272 29.52 30.00 4.68
CA SER A 272 30.22 29.92 5.96
C SER A 272 29.65 30.84 7.04
N GLU A 273 29.13 32.01 6.70
CA GLU A 273 28.51 32.92 7.67
C GLU A 273 27.15 32.39 8.15
N LEU A 274 26.45 31.64 7.29
CA LEU A 274 25.13 31.06 7.59
C LEU A 274 25.21 29.68 8.24
N ALA A 275 26.35 28.98 8.13
CA ALA A 275 26.50 27.59 8.56
C ALA A 275 26.14 27.35 10.03
N ASP A 276 26.60 28.22 10.95
CA ASP A 276 26.35 28.04 12.39
C ASP A 276 24.86 28.19 12.75
N GLU A 277 24.14 29.11 12.09
CA GLU A 277 22.70 29.33 12.27
C GLU A 277 21.90 28.19 11.65
N PHE A 278 22.21 27.83 10.40
CA PHE A 278 21.61 26.68 9.72
C PHE A 278 21.75 25.38 10.53
N ASP A 279 22.96 25.08 11.04
CA ASP A 279 23.18 23.89 11.87
C ASP A 279 22.41 23.94 13.19
N ALA A 280 22.15 25.13 13.74
CA ALA A 280 21.35 25.29 14.95
C ALA A 280 19.85 25.07 14.68
N ASP A 281 19.35 25.58 13.55
CA ASP A 281 17.97 25.38 13.12
C ASP A 281 17.71 23.93 12.74
N ARG A 282 18.62 23.29 12.00
CA ARG A 282 18.53 21.88 11.62
C ARG A 282 18.45 20.98 12.84
N ARG A 283 19.32 21.21 13.83
CA ARG A 283 19.28 20.51 15.13
C ARG A 283 17.97 20.75 15.89
N SER A 284 17.36 21.92 15.75
CA SER A 284 16.08 22.23 16.40
C SER A 284 14.92 21.47 15.75
N VAL A 285 14.93 21.33 14.41
CA VAL A 285 13.97 20.51 13.67
C VAL A 285 14.15 19.03 13.99
N GLU A 286 15.38 18.51 13.95
CA GLU A 286 15.70 17.14 14.34
C GLU A 286 15.26 16.84 15.78
N ALA A 287 15.49 17.77 16.71
CA ALA A 287 15.05 17.60 18.10
C ALA A 287 13.52 17.52 18.23
N LEU A 288 12.76 18.26 17.41
CA LEU A 288 11.30 18.14 17.38
C LEU A 288 10.88 16.79 16.80
N LEU A 289 11.45 16.36 15.65
CA LEU A 289 11.20 15.05 15.07
C LEU A 289 11.44 13.91 16.08
N ASP A 290 12.60 13.92 16.74
CA ASP A 290 12.93 12.95 17.79
C ASP A 290 11.95 13.00 18.97
N THR A 291 11.46 14.19 19.32
CA THR A 291 10.46 14.34 20.39
C THR A 291 9.12 13.74 19.99
N VAL A 292 8.69 13.93 18.74
CA VAL A 292 7.42 13.39 18.22
C VAL A 292 7.48 11.86 18.15
N GLU A 293 8.54 11.30 17.55
CA GLU A 293 8.71 9.85 17.40
C GLU A 293 8.89 9.10 18.73
N SER A 294 9.44 9.75 19.75
CA SER A 294 9.58 9.15 21.09
C SER A 294 8.37 9.38 22.00
N SER A 295 7.37 10.12 21.53
CA SER A 295 6.15 10.41 22.28
C SER A 295 5.15 9.26 22.23
N VAL A 296 4.13 9.32 23.08
CA VAL A 296 2.99 8.39 23.10
C VAL A 296 1.86 8.81 22.15
N ALA A 297 2.04 9.90 21.37
CA ALA A 297 1.01 10.41 20.50
C ALA A 297 0.60 9.40 19.41
N ASP A 298 1.50 8.49 19.04
CA ASP A 298 1.31 7.46 18.01
C ASP A 298 0.10 6.53 18.27
N GLN A 299 -0.33 6.40 19.52
CA GLN A 299 -1.47 5.58 19.92
C GLN A 299 -2.83 6.26 19.67
N TYR A 300 -2.86 7.60 19.58
CA TYR A 300 -4.10 8.40 19.55
C TYR A 300 -4.26 9.24 18.27
N VAL A 301 -3.32 9.13 17.33
CA VAL A 301 -3.33 9.94 16.10
C VAL A 301 -3.37 9.06 14.87
N SER A 302 -3.91 9.62 13.79
CA SER A 302 -4.01 8.93 12.52
C SER A 302 -2.64 8.58 11.90
N PRO A 303 -2.50 7.40 11.26
CA PRO A 303 -1.27 7.00 10.59
C PRO A 303 -0.77 7.99 9.53
N SER A 304 -1.68 8.74 8.89
CA SER A 304 -1.32 9.76 7.90
C SER A 304 -0.47 10.89 8.46
N LEU A 305 -0.68 11.28 9.72
CA LEU A 305 0.14 12.31 10.36
C LEU A 305 1.53 11.78 10.72
N LEU A 306 1.63 10.50 11.09
CA LEU A 306 2.91 9.82 11.36
C LEU A 306 3.74 9.66 10.07
N ASP A 307 3.09 9.28 8.96
CA ASP A 307 3.73 9.18 7.64
C ASP A 307 4.31 10.53 7.18
N GLU A 308 3.62 11.63 7.46
CA GLU A 308 4.07 12.98 7.15
C GLU A 308 5.32 13.36 7.96
N VAL A 309 5.36 13.04 9.27
CA VAL A 309 6.55 13.25 10.12
C VAL A 309 7.74 12.46 9.58
N GLU A 310 7.55 11.21 9.18
CA GLU A 310 8.62 10.39 8.60
C GLU A 310 9.10 10.96 7.24
N SER A 311 8.18 11.51 6.44
CA SER A 311 8.56 12.18 5.18
C SER A 311 9.42 13.40 5.41
N VAL A 312 9.00 14.28 6.33
CA VAL A 312 9.77 15.46 6.72
C VAL A 312 11.14 15.06 7.25
N ARG A 313 11.26 14.00 8.05
CA ARG A 313 12.55 13.49 8.52
C ARG A 313 13.49 13.12 7.37
N ARG A 314 13.00 12.32 6.42
CA ARG A 314 13.80 11.91 5.24
C ARG A 314 14.23 13.09 4.38
N GLU A 315 13.40 14.14 4.32
CA GLU A 315 13.69 15.36 3.56
C GLU A 315 14.73 16.23 4.29
N VAL A 316 14.57 16.46 5.60
CA VAL A 316 15.52 17.22 6.43
C VAL A 316 16.91 16.57 6.46
N GLU A 317 17.00 15.24 6.45
CA GLU A 317 18.27 14.50 6.36
C GLU A 317 19.03 14.74 5.04
N GLN A 318 18.36 15.24 3.99
CA GLN A 318 18.97 15.56 2.70
C GLN A 318 19.39 17.03 2.59
N VAL A 319 19.00 17.88 3.55
CA VAL A 319 19.33 19.31 3.55
C VAL A 319 20.68 19.50 4.26
N ASP A 320 21.75 19.61 3.46
CA ASP A 320 23.13 19.73 3.94
C ASP A 320 23.77 21.11 3.66
N SER A 321 23.06 22.02 3.00
CA SER A 321 23.58 23.33 2.59
C SER A 321 22.98 24.47 3.40
N ALA A 322 23.83 25.39 3.88
CA ALA A 322 23.39 26.62 4.52
C ALA A 322 22.68 27.59 3.56
N LEU A 323 22.74 27.34 2.25
CA LEU A 323 21.93 28.08 1.27
C LEU A 323 20.48 27.59 1.23
N ASP A 324 20.19 26.40 1.72
CA ASP A 324 18.85 25.78 1.70
C ASP A 324 18.04 26.08 2.97
N VAL A 325 18.36 27.16 3.69
CA VAL A 325 17.63 27.60 4.90
C VAL A 325 16.13 27.72 4.64
N ASP A 326 15.71 28.27 3.49
CA ASP A 326 14.28 28.42 3.15
C ASP A 326 13.58 27.06 3.03
N VAL A 327 14.29 26.03 2.56
CA VAL A 327 13.79 24.66 2.47
C VAL A 327 13.63 24.08 3.88
N LEU A 328 14.63 24.27 4.73
CA LEU A 328 14.59 23.85 6.13
C LEU A 328 13.46 24.55 6.91
N GLU A 329 13.27 25.85 6.73
CA GLU A 329 12.17 26.63 7.33
C GLU A 329 10.81 26.12 6.85
N SER A 330 10.68 25.77 5.57
CA SER A 330 9.46 25.15 5.02
C SER A 330 9.17 23.82 5.72
N HIS A 331 10.16 22.95 5.87
CA HIS A 331 10.00 21.67 6.57
C HIS A 331 9.70 21.85 8.06
N ALA A 332 10.30 22.85 8.71
CA ALA A 332 9.99 23.21 10.09
C ALA A 332 8.53 23.65 10.25
N SER A 333 8.01 24.46 9.32
CA SER A 333 6.61 24.90 9.28
C SER A 333 5.67 23.71 9.08
N THR A 334 5.96 22.84 8.10
CA THR A 334 5.17 21.62 7.87
C THR A 334 5.14 20.73 9.12
N LEU A 335 6.29 20.53 9.76
CA LEU A 335 6.36 19.74 10.99
C LEU A 335 5.54 20.36 12.13
N GLN A 336 5.57 21.69 12.29
CA GLN A 336 4.75 22.39 13.28
C GLN A 336 3.25 22.22 13.00
N GLU A 337 2.83 22.38 11.75
CA GLU A 337 1.44 22.17 11.33
C GLU A 337 0.98 20.73 11.62
N THR A 338 1.79 19.73 11.27
CA THR A 338 1.50 18.32 11.55
C THR A 338 1.43 18.03 13.05
N CYS A 339 2.36 18.59 13.84
CA CYS A 339 2.34 18.49 15.30
C CYS A 339 1.09 19.11 15.92
N THR A 340 0.64 20.26 15.41
CA THR A 340 -0.59 20.91 15.86
C THR A 340 -1.82 20.07 15.49
N ALA A 341 -1.86 19.51 14.28
CA ALA A 341 -2.94 18.62 13.85
C ALA A 341 -3.04 17.35 14.73
N MET A 342 -1.92 16.76 15.13
CA MET A 342 -1.89 15.65 16.09
C MET A 342 -2.56 16.03 17.42
N VAL A 343 -2.27 17.22 17.93
CA VAL A 343 -2.86 17.74 19.17
C VAL A 343 -4.36 18.05 19.01
N GLU A 344 -4.79 18.49 17.83
CA GLU A 344 -6.20 18.72 17.51
C GLU A 344 -7.00 17.42 17.45
N GLU A 345 -6.43 16.35 16.85
CA GLU A 345 -7.03 15.01 16.80
C GLU A 345 -7.23 14.46 18.21
N MET A 346 -6.17 14.47 19.05
CA MET A 346 -6.25 14.04 20.45
C MET A 346 -7.25 14.89 21.29
N GLN A 347 -7.38 16.18 21.01
CA GLN A 347 -8.35 17.03 21.70
C GLN A 347 -9.79 16.70 21.32
N THR A 348 -10.02 16.39 20.05
CA THR A 348 -11.34 16.04 19.53
C THR A 348 -11.77 14.70 20.11
N GLU A 349 -10.88 13.70 20.10
CA GLU A 349 -11.14 12.40 20.71
C GLU A 349 -11.48 12.52 22.21
N LEU A 350 -10.69 13.31 22.97
CA LEU A 350 -10.98 13.54 24.38
C LEU A 350 -12.30 14.28 24.60
N ALA A 351 -12.65 15.22 23.71
CA ALA A 351 -13.92 15.93 23.79
C ALA A 351 -15.12 15.01 23.51
N ASP A 352 -15.00 14.10 22.55
CA ASP A 352 -16.01 13.10 22.20
C ASP A 352 -16.23 12.12 23.36
N ASP A 353 -15.15 11.65 24.00
CA ASP A 353 -15.23 10.82 25.21
C ASP A 353 -15.92 11.56 26.37
N VAL A 354 -15.56 12.83 26.58
CA VAL A 354 -16.19 13.67 27.63
C VAL A 354 -17.66 13.95 27.32
N GLU A 355 -18.05 14.12 26.06
CA GLU A 355 -19.45 14.23 25.65
C GLU A 355 -20.21 12.95 25.97
N THR A 356 -19.66 11.79 25.63
CA THR A 356 -20.23 10.47 25.98
C THR A 356 -20.41 10.32 27.49
N LEU A 357 -19.43 10.72 28.29
CA LEU A 357 -19.52 10.70 29.74
C LEU A 357 -20.57 11.65 30.33
N SER A 358 -21.05 12.64 29.58
CA SER A 358 -22.04 13.60 30.09
C SER A 358 -23.41 12.97 30.36
N ASP A 359 -23.69 11.81 29.76
CA ASP A 359 -24.89 11.01 30.00
C ASP A 359 -24.81 10.18 31.30
N ALA A 360 -23.63 10.06 31.91
CA ALA A 360 -23.43 9.29 33.13
C ALA A 360 -23.48 10.16 34.42
N PRO A 361 -23.85 9.57 35.58
CA PRO A 361 -23.87 10.30 36.83
C PRO A 361 -22.49 10.83 37.25
N PRO A 362 -22.39 12.02 37.90
CA PRO A 362 -21.12 12.60 38.34
C PRO A 362 -20.34 11.76 39.37
N SER A 363 -20.98 10.75 39.98
CA SER A 363 -20.31 9.81 40.88
C SER A 363 -19.51 8.74 40.14
N PHE A 364 -19.79 8.53 38.85
CA PHE A 364 -19.09 7.58 37.98
C PHE A 364 -17.98 8.26 37.16
N THR A 365 -18.14 9.55 36.83
CA THR A 365 -17.26 10.24 35.88
C THR A 365 -16.29 11.21 36.53
N THR A 366 -15.06 11.27 36.01
CA THR A 366 -14.08 12.31 36.33
C THR A 366 -13.63 12.99 35.05
N ILE A 367 -14.05 14.25 34.84
CA ILE A 367 -13.65 15.03 33.64
C ILE A 367 -12.21 15.54 33.83
N PRO A 368 -11.26 15.19 32.95
CA PRO A 368 -9.88 15.69 33.04
C PRO A 368 -9.79 17.21 32.79
N ASP A 369 -8.88 17.88 33.50
CA ASP A 369 -8.61 19.32 33.31
C ASP A 369 -8.20 19.66 31.85
N ALA A 370 -7.57 18.70 31.16
CA ALA A 370 -7.11 18.82 29.78
C ALA A 370 -8.25 19.10 28.79
N ALA A 371 -9.47 18.60 29.04
CA ALA A 371 -10.63 18.78 28.17
C ALA A 371 -11.15 20.23 28.15
N GLY A 372 -10.87 21.01 29.20
CA GLY A 372 -11.26 22.43 29.30
C GLY A 372 -10.25 23.41 28.70
N THR A 373 -9.15 22.92 28.13
CA THR A 373 -8.01 23.74 27.70
C THR A 373 -7.91 23.76 26.18
N ASP A 374 -7.83 24.97 25.61
CA ASP A 374 -7.53 25.17 24.18
C ASP A 374 -6.01 25.09 23.95
N HIS A 375 -5.50 23.90 23.68
CA HIS A 375 -4.06 23.71 23.50
C HIS A 375 -3.57 24.10 22.10
N VAL A 376 -4.43 24.12 21.09
CA VAL A 376 -4.07 24.56 19.73
C VAL A 376 -3.68 26.05 19.75
N THR A 377 -4.53 26.90 20.33
CA THR A 377 -4.22 28.33 20.50
C THR A 377 -2.92 28.55 21.29
N ARG A 378 -2.64 27.68 22.27
CA ARG A 378 -1.40 27.75 23.05
C ARG A 378 -0.17 27.41 22.20
N LEU A 379 -0.24 26.40 21.35
CA LEU A 379 0.85 26.05 20.42
C LEU A 379 1.09 27.17 19.40
N ASP A 380 0.04 27.70 18.79
CA ASP A 380 0.12 28.80 17.81
C ASP A 380 0.73 30.08 18.39
N SER A 381 0.66 30.27 19.70
CA SER A 381 1.26 31.43 20.38
C SER A 381 2.78 31.34 20.57
N THR A 382 3.40 30.19 20.28
CA THR A 382 4.85 30.00 20.45
C THR A 382 5.64 30.56 19.26
N THR A 383 6.74 31.26 19.55
CA THR A 383 7.47 32.07 18.55
C THR A 383 8.75 31.44 18.03
N ASN A 384 9.19 30.32 18.61
CA ASN A 384 10.37 29.58 18.15
C ASN A 384 10.18 28.08 18.36
N LEU A 385 10.89 27.30 17.55
CA LEU A 385 10.70 25.84 17.43
C LEU A 385 10.98 25.10 18.74
N GLU A 386 11.96 25.53 19.52
CA GLU A 386 12.31 24.89 20.80
C GLU A 386 11.25 25.18 21.89
N ALA A 387 10.64 26.37 21.88
CA ALA A 387 9.50 26.67 22.74
C ALA A 387 8.26 25.88 22.31
N PHE A 388 8.01 25.77 20.99
CA PHE A 388 6.95 24.95 20.42
C PHE A 388 7.09 23.49 20.85
N ARG A 389 8.27 22.88 20.65
CA ARG A 389 8.58 21.48 21.03
C ARG A 389 8.25 21.18 22.48
N ARG A 390 8.66 22.06 23.40
CA ARG A 390 8.37 21.88 24.84
C ARG A 390 6.89 22.04 25.18
N ALA A 391 6.20 22.97 24.52
CA ALA A 391 4.76 23.14 24.69
C ALA A 391 4.01 21.91 24.16
N TRP A 392 4.37 21.45 22.96
CA TRP A 392 3.79 20.27 22.32
C TRP A 392 3.94 19.01 23.18
N LEU A 393 5.15 18.73 23.67
CA LEU A 393 5.39 17.56 24.53
C LEU A 393 4.57 17.60 25.83
N SER A 394 4.42 18.79 26.43
CA SER A 394 3.57 18.96 27.62
C SER A 394 2.10 18.70 27.29
N THR A 395 1.62 19.27 26.18
CA THR A 395 0.24 19.11 25.72
C THR A 395 -0.11 17.65 25.43
N VAL A 396 0.75 16.93 24.70
CA VAL A 396 0.56 15.50 24.41
C VAL A 396 0.52 14.68 25.70
N GLY A 397 1.38 15.00 26.68
CA GLY A 397 1.35 14.33 27.99
C GLY A 397 0.04 14.57 28.75
N ASP A 398 -0.47 15.80 28.74
CA ASP A 398 -1.73 16.15 29.40
C ASP A 398 -2.93 15.48 28.69
N LEU A 399 -2.95 15.47 27.36
CA LEU A 399 -4.03 14.87 26.55
C LEU A 399 -4.03 13.35 26.62
N SER A 400 -2.88 12.68 26.47
CA SER A 400 -2.79 11.21 26.60
C SER A 400 -3.25 10.73 27.98
N THR A 401 -2.84 11.43 29.05
CA THR A 401 -3.33 11.12 30.41
C THR A 401 -4.84 11.30 30.52
N GLY A 402 -5.39 12.34 29.87
CA GLY A 402 -6.83 12.58 29.80
C GLY A 402 -7.57 11.47 29.06
N LEU A 403 -7.09 11.08 27.88
CA LEU A 403 -7.64 10.01 27.05
C LEU A 403 -7.60 8.67 27.79
N ASP A 404 -6.44 8.26 28.32
CA ASP A 404 -6.31 7.01 29.10
C ASP A 404 -7.28 6.93 30.29
N THR A 405 -7.59 8.08 30.90
CA THR A 405 -8.53 8.13 32.03
C THR A 405 -9.98 8.06 31.57
N THR A 406 -10.30 8.60 30.40
CA THR A 406 -11.68 8.83 29.95
C THR A 406 -12.17 7.73 29.02
N GLU A 407 -11.32 7.19 28.15
CA GLU A 407 -11.64 6.19 27.13
C GLU A 407 -12.35 4.97 27.73
N ARG A 408 -11.82 4.45 28.84
CA ARG A 408 -12.40 3.28 29.52
C ARG A 408 -13.83 3.56 30.00
N ASP A 409 -14.03 4.69 30.67
CA ASP A 409 -15.34 5.03 31.24
C ASP A 409 -16.33 5.39 30.12
N ALA A 410 -15.88 6.07 29.07
CA ALA A 410 -16.69 6.41 27.89
C ALA A 410 -17.17 5.14 27.16
N ALA A 411 -16.27 4.17 26.94
CA ALA A 411 -16.62 2.89 26.34
C ALA A 411 -17.64 2.11 27.18
N VAL A 412 -17.57 2.19 28.51
CA VAL A 412 -18.55 1.57 29.41
C VAL A 412 -19.91 2.26 29.27
N VAL A 413 -19.96 3.59 29.26
CA VAL A 413 -21.20 4.36 29.09
C VAL A 413 -21.85 4.07 27.74
N GLU A 414 -21.07 4.02 26.66
CA GLU A 414 -21.57 3.70 25.32
C GLU A 414 -22.16 2.29 25.23
N ALA A 415 -21.50 1.30 25.85
CA ALA A 415 -21.94 -0.09 25.83
C ALA A 415 -23.05 -0.41 26.84
N TYR A 416 -23.24 0.41 27.87
CA TYR A 416 -24.14 0.18 28.99
C TYR A 416 -25.59 -0.16 28.57
N PRO A 417 -26.22 0.54 27.59
CA PRO A 417 -27.59 0.23 27.18
C PRO A 417 -27.78 -1.21 26.67
N GLY A 418 -26.72 -1.88 26.23
CA GLY A 418 -26.80 -3.28 25.79
C GLY A 418 -26.76 -4.31 26.92
N VAL A 419 -26.45 -3.88 28.15
CA VAL A 419 -26.17 -4.76 29.31
C VAL A 419 -27.05 -4.44 30.52
N GLU A 420 -27.64 -3.24 30.56
CA GLU A 420 -28.50 -2.76 31.66
C GLU A 420 -29.62 -3.75 32.02
N ASP A 421 -30.37 -4.23 31.03
CA ASP A 421 -31.49 -5.15 31.24
C ASP A 421 -31.03 -6.49 31.81
N GLU A 422 -29.88 -7.01 31.36
CA GLU A 422 -29.32 -8.28 31.86
C GLU A 422 -28.88 -8.17 33.32
N ILE A 423 -28.27 -7.03 33.70
CA ILE A 423 -27.91 -6.74 35.10
C ILE A 423 -29.18 -6.63 35.95
N ALA A 424 -30.20 -5.91 35.45
CA ALA A 424 -31.47 -5.74 36.15
C ALA A 424 -32.19 -7.08 36.36
N ASP A 425 -32.29 -7.91 35.32
CA ASP A 425 -32.94 -9.22 35.37
C ASP A 425 -32.20 -10.18 36.32
N ALA A 426 -30.87 -10.20 36.27
CA ALA A 426 -30.07 -11.03 37.17
C ALA A 426 -30.21 -10.56 38.64
N LEU A 427 -30.27 -9.25 38.89
CA LEU A 427 -30.56 -8.70 40.24
C LEU A 427 -31.97 -9.07 40.71
N ARG A 428 -32.97 -9.06 39.83
CA ARG A 428 -34.33 -9.49 40.17
C ARG A 428 -34.39 -10.98 40.45
N ALA A 429 -33.70 -11.83 39.68
CA ALA A 429 -33.67 -13.27 39.92
C ALA A 429 -32.97 -13.66 41.22
N ASN A 430 -31.80 -13.07 41.50
CA ASN A 430 -30.89 -13.57 42.53
C ASN A 430 -30.69 -12.63 43.73
N GLY A 431 -31.03 -11.34 43.60
CA GLY A 431 -30.72 -10.30 44.59
C GLY A 431 -29.26 -9.84 44.60
N GLU A 432 -28.40 -10.52 43.86
CA GLU A 432 -27.01 -10.18 43.61
C GLU A 432 -26.58 -10.58 42.20
N VAL A 433 -25.59 -9.87 41.66
CA VAL A 433 -24.99 -10.11 40.34
C VAL A 433 -23.48 -10.09 40.47
N THR A 434 -22.84 -11.03 39.78
CA THR A 434 -21.38 -11.20 39.67
C THR A 434 -20.97 -11.17 38.20
N PRO A 435 -19.66 -11.07 37.88
CA PRO A 435 -19.20 -11.03 36.49
C PRO A 435 -19.56 -12.28 35.66
N ALA A 436 -19.88 -13.40 36.30
CA ALA A 436 -20.28 -14.63 35.61
C ALA A 436 -21.71 -14.55 35.05
N ASP A 437 -22.53 -13.63 35.58
CA ASP A 437 -23.95 -13.51 35.27
C ASP A 437 -24.21 -12.54 34.10
N VAL A 438 -23.16 -11.89 33.59
CA VAL A 438 -23.24 -10.85 32.55
C VAL A 438 -22.28 -11.19 31.40
N PRO A 439 -22.67 -11.08 30.13
CA PRO A 439 -21.87 -11.44 28.96
C PRO A 439 -20.80 -10.40 28.59
N VAL A 440 -20.12 -9.82 29.59
CA VAL A 440 -19.02 -8.86 29.41
C VAL A 440 -17.75 -9.33 30.12
N ARG A 441 -16.58 -8.96 29.58
CA ARG A 441 -15.29 -9.42 30.12
C ARG A 441 -14.83 -8.66 31.37
N ASP A 442 -15.26 -7.41 31.52
CA ASP A 442 -14.93 -6.54 32.65
C ASP A 442 -16.23 -5.91 33.17
N ALA A 443 -16.96 -6.65 34.00
CA ALA A 443 -18.30 -6.26 34.45
C ALA A 443 -18.29 -5.19 35.55
N GLY A 444 -17.14 -4.99 36.23
CA GLY A 444 -17.02 -4.08 37.37
C GLY A 444 -17.47 -2.63 37.08
N PRO A 445 -16.97 -1.99 36.00
CA PRO A 445 -17.42 -0.65 35.62
C PRO A 445 -18.91 -0.55 35.31
N PHE A 446 -19.50 -1.58 34.69
CA PHE A 446 -20.94 -1.63 34.41
C PHE A 446 -21.75 -1.69 35.72
N PHE A 447 -21.28 -2.45 36.72
CA PHE A 447 -21.90 -2.49 38.05
C PHE A 447 -21.79 -1.17 38.80
N GLU A 448 -20.65 -0.48 38.69
CA GLU A 448 -20.46 0.84 39.29
C GLU A 448 -21.40 1.88 38.66
N LEU A 449 -21.53 1.87 37.33
CA LEU A 449 -22.46 2.72 36.59
C LEU A 449 -23.92 2.41 36.96
N PHE A 450 -24.29 1.12 37.06
CA PHE A 450 -25.62 0.70 37.49
C PHE A 450 -25.94 1.21 38.91
N ALA A 451 -25.04 0.99 39.88
CA ALA A 451 -25.22 1.47 41.25
C ALA A 451 -25.30 3.01 41.34
N ALA A 452 -24.62 3.72 40.43
CA ALA A 452 -24.70 5.18 40.37
C ALA A 452 -26.06 5.68 39.85
N GLN A 453 -26.71 4.94 38.94
CA GLN A 453 -28.03 5.26 38.39
C GLN A 453 -29.19 4.75 39.27
N HIS A 454 -29.00 3.63 39.97
CA HIS A 454 -30.01 2.93 40.77
C HIS A 454 -29.70 3.00 42.27
N PRO A 455 -30.35 3.90 43.05
CA PRO A 455 -30.02 4.14 44.45
C PRO A 455 -30.33 2.98 45.41
N ASP A 456 -31.07 1.98 44.94
CA ASP A 456 -31.42 0.73 45.62
C ASP A 456 -30.39 -0.39 45.40
N ALA A 457 -29.47 -0.22 44.46
CA ALA A 457 -28.35 -1.12 44.24
C ALA A 457 -27.05 -0.59 44.88
N SER A 458 -26.19 -1.50 45.35
CA SER A 458 -24.88 -1.17 45.92
C SER A 458 -23.82 -2.07 45.31
N TYR A 459 -22.77 -1.45 44.79
CA TYR A 459 -21.61 -2.13 44.22
C TYR A 459 -20.47 -2.24 45.25
N ALA A 460 -19.89 -3.43 45.39
CA ALA A 460 -18.75 -3.74 46.23
C ALA A 460 -17.52 -4.11 45.37
N PRO A 461 -16.57 -3.18 45.14
CA PRO A 461 -15.43 -3.41 44.26
C PRO A 461 -14.47 -4.53 44.71
N SER A 462 -14.43 -4.87 46.01
CA SER A 462 -13.53 -5.90 46.53
C SER A 462 -13.86 -7.31 46.05
N ASP A 463 -15.15 -7.55 45.78
CA ASP A 463 -15.70 -8.87 45.44
C ASP A 463 -16.44 -8.84 44.09
N GLU A 464 -16.31 -7.73 43.35
CA GLU A 464 -16.95 -7.45 42.05
C GLU A 464 -18.44 -7.82 42.04
N ARG A 465 -19.16 -7.37 43.08
CA ARG A 465 -20.55 -7.78 43.31
C ARG A 465 -21.48 -6.59 43.40
N LEU A 466 -22.58 -6.68 42.68
CA LEU A 466 -23.71 -5.76 42.77
C LEU A 466 -24.86 -6.42 43.55
N THR A 467 -25.50 -5.71 44.48
CA THR A 467 -26.62 -6.27 45.27
C THR A 467 -27.67 -5.22 45.59
N THR A 468 -28.92 -5.66 45.74
CA THR A 468 -30.05 -4.86 46.26
C THR A 468 -30.33 -5.14 47.75
N GLY A 469 -29.54 -6.01 48.39
CA GLY A 469 -29.70 -6.41 49.81
C GLY A 469 -30.87 -7.36 50.10
N GLY A 470 -31.58 -7.83 49.07
CA GLY A 470 -32.64 -8.85 49.13
C GLY A 470 -32.22 -10.22 48.58
N ALA A 471 -33.14 -11.19 48.56
CA ALA A 471 -32.89 -12.58 48.11
C ALA A 471 -33.45 -12.89 46.70
N GLY A 472 -33.58 -11.85 45.87
CA GLY A 472 -34.31 -11.90 44.60
C GLY A 472 -35.83 -11.88 44.77
N GLU A 473 -36.53 -11.60 43.70
CA GLU A 473 -37.98 -11.68 43.56
C GLU A 473 -38.42 -13.16 43.50
N ARG A 474 -39.55 -13.48 44.15
CA ARG A 474 -40.08 -14.84 44.28
C ARG A 474 -41.57 -14.82 44.00
N TYR A 475 -42.04 -15.76 43.19
CA TYR A 475 -43.41 -15.83 42.71
C TYR A 475 -44.01 -17.21 42.99
N ALA A 476 -45.35 -17.26 43.04
CA ALA A 476 -46.09 -18.50 43.08
C ALA A 476 -46.43 -18.96 41.65
N LEU A 477 -46.13 -20.23 41.33
CA LEU A 477 -46.53 -20.89 40.10
C LEU A 477 -47.55 -21.99 40.41
N ASP A 478 -48.80 -21.78 40.01
CA ASP A 478 -49.88 -22.76 40.09
C ASP A 478 -50.02 -23.51 38.77
N VAL A 479 -49.69 -24.79 38.74
CA VAL A 479 -49.88 -25.65 37.56
C VAL A 479 -51.14 -26.49 37.74
N ARG A 480 -52.02 -26.46 36.74
CA ARG A 480 -53.23 -27.26 36.65
C ARG A 480 -53.06 -28.30 35.55
N PRO A 481 -52.35 -29.40 35.83
CA PRO A 481 -52.27 -30.50 34.89
C PRO A 481 -53.64 -31.17 34.80
N ARG A 482 -54.10 -31.47 33.61
CA ARG A 482 -55.38 -32.15 33.38
C ARG A 482 -55.29 -33.21 32.30
N PHE A 483 -56.13 -34.23 32.40
CA PHE A 483 -56.41 -35.12 31.29
C PHE A 483 -57.42 -34.49 30.34
N GLU A 484 -57.33 -34.81 29.05
CA GLU A 484 -58.35 -34.41 28.07
C GLU A 484 -59.73 -35.02 28.40
N THR A 485 -59.74 -36.29 28.80
CA THR A 485 -60.96 -37.05 29.16
C THR A 485 -60.86 -37.62 30.57
N GLY A 486 -61.99 -37.58 31.29
CA GLY A 486 -62.08 -38.11 32.66
C GLY A 486 -62.07 -39.63 32.70
N GLY A 487 -61.46 -40.21 33.72
CA GLY A 487 -61.32 -41.66 33.87
C GLY A 487 -61.04 -42.10 35.30
N ASP A 488 -60.37 -43.24 35.44
CA ASP A 488 -59.85 -43.71 36.71
C ASP A 488 -58.84 -42.72 37.31
N GLU A 489 -58.65 -42.79 38.62
CA GLU A 489 -57.70 -41.91 39.31
C GLU A 489 -56.27 -42.28 38.91
N ARG A 490 -55.56 -41.33 38.30
CA ARG A 490 -54.20 -41.48 37.77
C ARG A 490 -53.29 -40.39 38.30
N GLU A 491 -51.99 -40.66 38.33
CA GLU A 491 -50.97 -39.70 38.74
C GLU A 491 -50.63 -38.77 37.57
N LEU A 492 -50.50 -37.47 37.85
CA LEU A 492 -49.90 -36.47 36.98
C LEU A 492 -48.68 -35.92 37.71
N ARG A 493 -47.52 -35.92 37.04
CA ARG A 493 -46.29 -35.29 37.49
C ARG A 493 -46.15 -33.96 36.77
N VAL A 494 -45.63 -32.98 37.48
CA VAL A 494 -45.33 -31.65 36.98
C VAL A 494 -43.88 -31.34 37.35
N GLU A 495 -43.08 -31.06 36.33
CA GLU A 495 -41.70 -30.62 36.44
C GLU A 495 -41.62 -29.16 36.02
N VAL A 496 -40.89 -28.36 36.79
CA VAL A 496 -40.49 -27.00 36.43
C VAL A 496 -38.98 -27.01 36.34
N ASP A 497 -38.44 -26.70 35.18
CA ASP A 497 -36.99 -26.65 34.93
C ASP A 497 -36.58 -25.30 34.36
N GLY A 498 -35.44 -24.79 34.80
CA GLY A 498 -34.89 -23.50 34.41
C GLY A 498 -33.48 -23.30 34.93
N ALA A 499 -32.80 -22.25 34.45
CA ALA A 499 -31.36 -22.06 34.66
C ALA A 499 -30.91 -22.11 36.14
N ASN A 500 -31.77 -21.61 37.05
CA ASN A 500 -31.43 -21.44 38.47
C ASN A 500 -32.43 -22.12 39.44
N TYR A 501 -33.41 -22.88 38.92
CA TYR A 501 -34.42 -23.57 39.74
C TYR A 501 -35.00 -24.76 38.99
N ALA A 502 -35.03 -25.91 39.66
CA ALA A 502 -35.66 -27.12 39.17
C ALA A 502 -36.41 -27.81 40.32
N GLU A 503 -37.69 -28.10 40.13
CA GLU A 503 -38.53 -28.80 41.11
C GLU A 503 -39.58 -29.68 40.43
N GLU A 504 -39.84 -30.87 41.00
CA GLU A 504 -40.86 -31.81 40.53
C GLU A 504 -41.88 -32.02 41.65
N SER A 505 -43.16 -32.10 41.27
CA SER A 505 -44.24 -32.48 42.18
C SER A 505 -45.32 -33.28 41.45
N SER A 506 -46.11 -34.05 42.19
CA SER A 506 -47.12 -34.95 41.61
C SER A 506 -48.46 -34.85 42.33
N THR A 507 -49.53 -35.14 41.59
CA THR A 507 -50.90 -35.17 42.10
C THR A 507 -51.68 -36.33 41.48
N ARG A 508 -52.63 -36.90 42.22
CA ARG A 508 -53.55 -37.92 41.70
C ARG A 508 -54.91 -37.28 41.39
N THR A 509 -55.47 -37.59 40.22
CA THR A 509 -56.76 -37.03 39.79
C THR A 509 -57.47 -37.92 38.78
N HIS A 510 -58.79 -37.75 38.68
CA HIS A 510 -59.61 -38.32 37.61
C HIS A 510 -59.62 -37.47 36.33
N LEU A 511 -59.35 -36.16 36.45
CA LEU A 511 -59.46 -35.22 35.33
C LEU A 511 -58.55 -34.01 35.49
N VAL A 512 -58.63 -33.26 36.61
CA VAL A 512 -57.84 -32.03 36.84
C VAL A 512 -57.09 -32.14 38.16
N GLY A 513 -55.78 -31.95 38.12
CA GLY A 513 -54.90 -31.84 39.28
C GLY A 513 -54.56 -30.39 39.59
N GLN A 514 -53.96 -30.15 40.75
CA GLN A 514 -53.36 -28.88 41.10
C GLN A 514 -52.02 -29.14 41.79
N VAL A 515 -50.98 -28.47 41.29
CA VAL A 515 -49.63 -28.44 41.85
C VAL A 515 -49.24 -26.99 42.00
N ALA A 516 -48.71 -26.60 43.16
CA ALA A 516 -48.30 -25.23 43.44
C ALA A 516 -46.84 -25.18 43.89
N PHE A 517 -46.09 -24.23 43.35
CA PHE A 517 -44.72 -23.91 43.72
C PHE A 517 -44.69 -22.50 44.30
N GLU A 518 -44.49 -22.37 45.63
CA GLU A 518 -44.75 -21.11 46.37
C GLU A 518 -43.57 -20.10 46.37
N SER A 519 -42.43 -20.41 45.75
CA SER A 519 -41.21 -19.56 45.83
C SER A 519 -40.26 -19.72 44.63
N VAL A 520 -40.81 -19.69 43.43
CA VAL A 520 -40.03 -19.77 42.19
C VAL A 520 -39.35 -18.42 41.93
N PRO A 521 -38.02 -18.36 41.64
CA PRO A 521 -37.35 -17.10 41.29
C PRO A 521 -37.94 -16.45 40.04
N TYR A 522 -37.74 -15.14 39.88
CA TYR A 522 -37.97 -14.46 38.60
C TYR A 522 -37.21 -15.13 37.46
N GLY A 523 -37.85 -15.32 36.30
CA GLY A 523 -37.18 -15.83 35.10
C GLY A 523 -38.03 -16.73 34.20
N GLU A 524 -37.38 -17.30 33.19
CA GLU A 524 -37.99 -18.23 32.24
C GLU A 524 -37.84 -19.68 32.70
N TYR A 525 -38.93 -20.45 32.59
CA TYR A 525 -39.01 -21.85 33.00
C TYR A 525 -39.79 -22.70 32.00
N ASP A 526 -39.34 -23.93 31.79
CA ASP A 526 -40.11 -24.95 31.09
C ASP A 526 -40.93 -25.75 32.11
N VAL A 527 -42.25 -25.73 31.94
CA VAL A 527 -43.19 -26.44 32.79
C VAL A 527 -43.74 -27.63 32.02
N THR A 528 -43.45 -28.84 32.48
CA THR A 528 -43.84 -30.09 31.83
C THR A 528 -44.80 -30.86 32.72
N ALA A 529 -45.88 -31.38 32.15
CA ALA A 529 -46.80 -32.29 32.81
C ALA A 529 -46.85 -33.64 32.09
N ASP A 530 -46.61 -34.72 32.80
CA ASP A 530 -46.66 -36.09 32.28
C ASP A 530 -47.43 -37.04 33.21
N THR A 531 -47.62 -38.27 32.77
CA THR A 531 -48.23 -39.33 33.58
C THR A 531 -47.49 -40.64 33.36
N PRO A 532 -47.28 -41.45 34.41
CA PRO A 532 -46.81 -42.82 34.26
C PRO A 532 -47.87 -43.76 33.67
N ALA A 533 -49.13 -43.32 33.51
CA ALA A 533 -50.15 -44.11 32.86
C ALA A 533 -49.83 -44.30 31.38
N GLU A 534 -49.99 -45.53 30.87
CA GLU A 534 -49.77 -45.82 29.46
C GLU A 534 -50.79 -45.11 28.56
N GLY A 535 -50.38 -44.79 27.34
CA GLY A 535 -51.25 -44.19 26.32
C GLY A 535 -51.34 -42.67 26.36
N TYR A 536 -50.48 -41.98 27.11
CA TYR A 536 -50.46 -40.52 27.21
C TYR A 536 -49.13 -39.93 26.72
N VAL A 537 -49.16 -38.65 26.32
CA VAL A 537 -47.99 -37.84 25.93
C VAL A 537 -47.81 -36.69 26.92
N ALA A 538 -46.56 -36.43 27.31
CA ALA A 538 -46.21 -35.29 28.15
C ALA A 538 -46.50 -33.98 27.41
N GLU A 539 -47.04 -33.01 28.11
CA GLU A 539 -47.29 -31.67 27.59
C GLU A 539 -46.33 -30.69 28.26
N SER A 540 -45.73 -29.78 27.49
CA SER A 540 -44.77 -28.81 28.02
C SER A 540 -45.11 -27.40 27.53
N THR A 541 -44.87 -26.39 28.36
CA THR A 541 -44.96 -24.98 27.98
C THR A 541 -43.88 -24.18 28.69
N THR A 542 -43.31 -23.22 27.98
CA THR A 542 -42.40 -22.23 28.55
C THR A 542 -43.21 -21.09 29.17
N VAL A 543 -42.80 -20.65 30.36
CA VAL A 543 -43.43 -19.54 31.10
C VAL A 543 -42.36 -18.57 31.58
N TYR A 544 -42.70 -17.28 31.57
CA TYR A 544 -41.87 -16.23 32.16
C TYR A 544 -42.54 -15.75 33.44
N LEU A 545 -41.86 -15.91 34.57
CA LEU A 545 -42.37 -15.54 35.89
C LEU A 545 -41.89 -14.15 36.29
N ASP A 546 -42.73 -13.15 36.07
CA ASP A 546 -42.61 -11.79 36.60
C ASP A 546 -43.77 -11.37 37.52
N ASP A 547 -44.78 -12.23 37.64
CA ASP A 547 -45.87 -12.22 38.60
C ASP A 547 -46.37 -13.65 38.95
N ASP A 548 -47.26 -13.74 39.94
CA ASP A 548 -47.89 -15.01 40.29
C ASP A 548 -48.71 -15.56 39.11
N THR A 549 -48.33 -16.73 38.60
CA THR A 549 -48.83 -17.27 37.33
C THR A 549 -49.57 -18.58 37.51
N THR A 550 -50.64 -18.80 36.73
CA THR A 550 -51.32 -20.09 36.62
C THR A 550 -51.17 -20.67 35.22
N VAL A 551 -50.73 -21.92 35.13
CA VAL A 551 -50.52 -22.65 33.87
C VAL A 551 -51.48 -23.82 33.80
N GLU A 552 -52.13 -24.02 32.65
CA GLU A 552 -52.98 -25.18 32.40
C GLU A 552 -52.33 -26.08 31.35
N LEU A 553 -51.96 -27.30 31.74
CA LEU A 553 -51.35 -28.30 30.85
C LEU A 553 -52.33 -29.44 30.63
N THR A 554 -52.54 -29.83 29.37
CA THR A 554 -53.49 -30.90 29.02
C THR A 554 -52.73 -32.10 28.50
N VAL A 555 -52.65 -33.13 29.33
CA VAL A 555 -52.11 -34.44 28.97
C VAL A 555 -53.17 -35.20 28.18
N SER A 556 -52.92 -35.41 26.89
CA SER A 556 -53.83 -36.07 25.96
C SER A 556 -53.48 -37.55 25.79
N GLU A 557 -54.53 -38.35 25.53
CA GLU A 557 -54.32 -39.72 25.05
C GLU A 557 -53.72 -39.67 23.65
N ALA A 558 -52.74 -40.52 23.41
CA ALA A 558 -52.08 -40.63 22.13
C ALA A 558 -51.93 -42.10 21.76
N SER A 559 -52.12 -42.37 20.47
CA SER A 559 -51.91 -43.70 19.91
C SER A 559 -50.45 -44.15 20.11
N LEU A 560 -50.20 -45.45 20.00
CA LEU A 560 -48.85 -46.00 20.05
C LEU A 560 -47.98 -45.38 18.94
N ALA A 561 -48.56 -45.19 17.75
CA ALA A 561 -47.90 -44.51 16.66
C ALA A 561 -47.61 -43.03 16.97
N GLU A 562 -48.50 -42.30 17.64
CA GLU A 562 -48.27 -40.90 18.04
C GLU A 562 -47.15 -40.77 19.08
N ARG A 563 -47.03 -41.74 19.99
CA ARG A 563 -46.01 -41.76 21.04
C ARG A 563 -44.61 -42.15 20.53
N VAL A 564 -44.52 -43.00 19.51
CA VAL A 564 -43.25 -43.59 19.05
C VAL A 564 -42.71 -42.95 17.78
N CYS A 565 -43.57 -42.40 16.92
CA CYS A 565 -43.14 -42.01 15.59
C CYS A 565 -42.42 -40.66 15.49
N ASP A 566 -42.46 -39.79 16.50
CA ASP A 566 -41.77 -38.48 16.51
C ASP A 566 -41.79 -37.73 15.15
N GLY A 567 -42.98 -37.58 14.57
CA GLY A 567 -43.16 -36.90 13.26
C GLY A 567 -42.84 -37.73 12.00
N GLN A 568 -42.40 -38.98 12.14
CA GLN A 568 -42.07 -39.87 11.00
C GLN A 568 -43.29 -40.55 10.36
N GLN A 569 -44.48 -40.41 10.95
CA GLN A 569 -45.72 -41.07 10.49
C GLN A 569 -46.03 -40.81 9.01
N SER A 570 -45.86 -39.57 8.56
CA SER A 570 -46.15 -39.20 7.17
C SER A 570 -45.21 -39.88 6.17
N ALA A 571 -43.97 -40.18 6.57
CA ALA A 571 -43.00 -40.82 5.69
C ALA A 571 -43.30 -42.33 5.51
N LEU A 572 -43.88 -42.97 6.52
CA LEU A 572 -44.19 -44.40 6.49
C LEU A 572 -45.62 -44.71 6.04
N HIS A 573 -46.52 -43.72 6.04
CA HIS A 573 -47.91 -43.90 5.63
C HIS A 573 -48.05 -44.50 4.21
N ASP A 574 -47.20 -44.05 3.27
CA ASP A 574 -47.24 -44.49 1.87
C ASP A 574 -46.58 -45.87 1.66
N GLU A 575 -45.63 -46.25 2.52
CA GLU A 575 -44.87 -47.51 2.43
C GLU A 575 -45.56 -48.66 3.21
N LEU A 576 -46.38 -48.33 4.21
CA LEU A 576 -47.09 -49.29 5.06
C LEU A 576 -47.89 -50.35 4.26
N PRO A 577 -48.66 -50.00 3.20
CA PRO A 577 -49.42 -51.00 2.45
C PRO A 577 -48.55 -52.02 1.70
N GLU A 578 -47.33 -51.65 1.34
CA GLU A 578 -46.39 -52.56 0.66
C GLU A 578 -45.73 -53.53 1.65
N LEU A 579 -45.44 -53.06 2.86
CA LEU A 579 -44.76 -53.83 3.91
C LEU A 579 -45.72 -54.66 4.77
N ALA A 580 -46.97 -54.21 4.95
CA ALA A 580 -47.98 -54.88 5.78
C ALA A 580 -48.17 -56.39 5.44
N PRO A 581 -48.25 -56.83 4.17
CA PRO A 581 -48.41 -58.26 3.86
C PRO A 581 -47.23 -59.14 4.28
N GLU A 582 -46.04 -58.56 4.44
CA GLU A 582 -44.88 -59.27 5.00
C GLU A 582 -44.93 -59.31 6.52
N LEU A 583 -45.34 -58.21 7.17
CA LEU A 583 -45.53 -58.14 8.62
C LEU A 583 -46.64 -59.09 9.09
N ASP A 584 -47.78 -59.12 8.40
CA ASP A 584 -48.90 -60.04 8.66
C ASP A 584 -48.44 -61.50 8.56
N ARG A 585 -47.63 -61.83 7.53
CA ARG A 585 -47.08 -63.18 7.36
C ARG A 585 -46.14 -63.55 8.51
N LYS A 586 -45.28 -62.63 8.95
CA LYS A 586 -44.38 -62.84 10.09
C LYS A 586 -45.18 -63.05 11.38
N LEU A 587 -46.23 -62.25 11.59
CA LEU A 587 -47.13 -62.41 12.74
C LEU A 587 -47.83 -63.76 12.73
N ASP A 588 -48.35 -64.20 11.59
CA ASP A 588 -49.00 -65.52 11.43
C ASP A 588 -48.01 -66.68 11.67
N GLU A 589 -46.79 -66.59 11.12
CA GLU A 589 -45.77 -67.63 11.22
C GLU A 589 -45.21 -67.73 12.64
N ASP A 590 -44.66 -66.63 13.15
CA ASP A 590 -43.86 -66.58 14.38
C ASP A 590 -44.68 -66.25 15.63
N GLY A 591 -45.87 -65.65 15.45
CA GLY A 591 -46.78 -65.25 16.52
C GLY A 591 -46.49 -63.87 17.13
N TYR A 592 -45.44 -63.19 16.66
CA TYR A 592 -45.07 -61.83 17.06
C TYR A 592 -44.19 -61.15 16.01
N VAL A 593 -44.05 -59.84 16.13
CA VAL A 593 -43.15 -58.99 15.34
C VAL A 593 -42.59 -57.91 16.27
N ASP A 594 -41.26 -57.74 16.25
CA ASP A 594 -40.54 -56.74 17.06
C ASP A 594 -39.37 -56.12 16.25
N PRO A 595 -38.71 -55.06 16.75
CA PRO A 595 -37.66 -54.35 16.01
C PRO A 595 -36.36 -55.12 15.79
N SER A 596 -36.11 -56.21 16.53
CA SER A 596 -34.92 -57.07 16.36
C SER A 596 -34.99 -57.97 15.13
N MET A 597 -36.18 -58.10 14.52
CA MET A 597 -36.34 -58.80 13.26
C MET A 597 -35.78 -57.99 12.09
N SER A 598 -35.40 -58.68 11.01
CA SER A 598 -34.90 -58.01 9.81
C SER A 598 -36.05 -57.52 8.93
N PHE A 599 -36.05 -56.22 8.63
CA PHE A 599 -36.99 -55.54 7.75
C PHE A 599 -36.26 -54.85 6.59
N PRO A 600 -36.92 -54.68 5.42
CA PRO A 600 -36.34 -53.98 4.27
C PRO A 600 -36.42 -52.44 4.39
N ILE A 601 -36.33 -51.90 5.61
CA ILE A 601 -36.28 -50.46 5.91
C ILE A 601 -35.15 -50.19 6.90
N ARG A 602 -34.81 -48.93 7.12
CA ARG A 602 -33.80 -48.57 8.11
C ARG A 602 -34.34 -48.80 9.53
N ASP A 603 -33.48 -49.29 10.41
CA ASP A 603 -33.83 -49.68 11.78
C ASP A 603 -34.49 -48.54 12.60
N ASP A 604 -34.16 -47.27 12.32
CA ASP A 604 -34.74 -46.09 13.00
C ASP A 604 -36.23 -45.87 12.67
N PHE A 605 -36.72 -46.41 11.56
CA PHE A 605 -38.13 -46.33 11.17
C PHE A 605 -38.94 -47.55 11.61
N VAL A 606 -38.29 -48.63 12.06
CA VAL A 606 -38.95 -49.90 12.39
C VAL A 606 -39.93 -49.73 13.56
N PRO A 607 -39.60 -49.07 14.69
CA PRO A 607 -40.56 -48.89 15.77
C PRO A 607 -41.82 -48.13 15.32
N CYS A 608 -41.67 -47.07 14.52
CA CYS A 608 -42.82 -46.34 13.98
C CYS A 608 -43.63 -47.19 12.99
N LEU A 609 -42.96 -47.94 12.11
CA LEU A 609 -43.62 -48.87 11.18
C LEU A 609 -44.46 -49.90 11.94
N LEU A 610 -43.87 -50.53 12.97
CA LEU A 610 -44.54 -51.55 13.79
C LEU A 610 -45.68 -50.95 14.61
N ALA A 611 -45.54 -49.72 15.11
CA ALA A 611 -46.62 -49.06 15.84
C ALA A 611 -47.80 -48.75 14.92
N MET A 612 -47.54 -48.17 13.74
CA MET A 612 -48.58 -47.84 12.75
C MET A 612 -49.27 -49.07 12.15
N TRP A 613 -48.51 -50.12 11.84
CA TRP A 613 -49.05 -51.38 11.34
C TRP A 613 -49.78 -52.14 12.45
N GLY A 614 -49.19 -52.22 13.64
CA GLY A 614 -49.73 -52.94 14.78
C GLY A 614 -51.13 -52.46 15.19
N GLU A 615 -51.37 -51.15 15.14
CA GLU A 615 -52.69 -50.55 15.37
C GLU A 615 -53.77 -50.94 14.33
N GLN A 616 -53.36 -51.35 13.13
CA GLN A 616 -54.24 -51.78 12.04
C GLN A 616 -54.30 -53.30 11.87
N SER A 617 -53.40 -54.02 12.54
CA SER A 617 -53.25 -55.47 12.44
C SER A 617 -54.28 -56.19 13.32
N ASP A 618 -54.41 -57.50 13.09
CA ASP A 618 -55.19 -58.39 13.99
C ASP A 618 -54.42 -58.74 15.29
N GLY A 619 -53.18 -58.27 15.44
CA GLY A 619 -52.34 -58.45 16.64
C GLY A 619 -52.51 -57.32 17.66
N ARG A 620 -52.10 -57.57 18.91
CA ARG A 620 -52.03 -56.55 19.96
C ARG A 620 -50.67 -55.86 19.90
N ALA A 621 -50.67 -54.54 19.74
CA ALA A 621 -49.47 -53.70 19.72
C ALA A 621 -49.29 -52.96 21.05
N CYS A 622 -48.06 -52.94 21.59
CA CYS A 622 -47.72 -52.23 22.82
C CYS A 622 -46.24 -51.82 22.83
N LEU A 623 -45.87 -50.93 23.76
CA LEU A 623 -44.47 -50.67 24.12
C LEU A 623 -44.10 -51.62 25.25
N ASP A 624 -43.14 -52.50 25.01
CA ASP A 624 -42.66 -53.47 25.99
C ASP A 624 -41.14 -53.39 26.11
N GLY A 625 -40.63 -53.14 27.32
CA GLY A 625 -39.18 -52.99 27.55
C GLY A 625 -38.50 -51.83 26.79
N GLY A 626 -39.27 -50.88 26.26
CA GLY A 626 -38.78 -49.76 25.44
C GLY A 626 -38.89 -49.98 23.92
N ASP A 627 -39.31 -51.17 23.49
CA ASP A 627 -39.46 -51.53 22.07
C ASP A 627 -40.94 -51.75 21.70
N VAL A 628 -41.28 -51.54 20.43
CA VAL A 628 -42.64 -51.81 19.93
C VAL A 628 -42.81 -53.29 19.65
N LEU A 629 -43.68 -53.96 20.41
CA LEU A 629 -44.01 -55.36 20.26
C LEU A 629 -45.44 -55.52 19.74
N VAL A 630 -45.60 -56.23 18.62
CA VAL A 630 -46.90 -56.65 18.09
C VAL A 630 -46.99 -58.17 18.17
N PHE A 631 -48.03 -58.71 18.80
CA PHE A 631 -48.16 -60.16 18.98
C PHE A 631 -49.59 -60.67 18.84
N ASP A 632 -49.74 -61.95 18.48
CA ASP A 632 -51.04 -62.62 18.49
C ASP A 632 -51.42 -62.94 19.93
N GLU A 633 -52.23 -62.07 20.53
CA GLU A 633 -52.68 -62.17 21.91
C GLU A 633 -53.44 -63.47 22.18
N SER A 634 -54.25 -63.94 21.23
CA SER A 634 -55.00 -65.18 21.39
C SER A 634 -54.08 -66.39 21.41
N ARG A 635 -53.10 -66.46 20.51
CA ARG A 635 -52.11 -67.54 20.47
C ARG A 635 -51.22 -67.53 21.72
N LEU A 636 -50.76 -66.35 22.14
CA LEU A 636 -49.93 -66.21 23.34
C LEU A 636 -50.72 -66.57 24.60
N THR A 637 -51.93 -66.05 24.77
CA THR A 637 -52.79 -66.34 25.93
C THR A 637 -53.17 -67.81 26.00
N ASN A 638 -53.56 -68.44 24.88
CA ASN A 638 -53.83 -69.89 24.83
C ASN A 638 -52.57 -70.71 25.14
N ARG A 639 -51.39 -70.23 24.74
CA ARG A 639 -50.12 -70.89 25.06
C ARG A 639 -49.83 -70.79 26.55
N LEU A 640 -50.02 -69.62 27.16
CA LEU A 640 -49.91 -69.40 28.60
C LEU A 640 -50.91 -70.27 29.37
N GLU A 641 -52.19 -70.32 28.96
CA GLU A 641 -53.20 -71.21 29.57
C GLU A 641 -52.75 -72.68 29.52
N ASN A 642 -52.22 -73.15 28.38
CA ASN A 642 -51.71 -74.50 28.25
C ASN A 642 -50.50 -74.77 29.14
N ILE A 643 -49.57 -73.81 29.27
CA ILE A 643 -48.40 -73.90 30.16
C ILE A 643 -48.88 -74.03 31.61
N LEU A 644 -49.73 -73.11 32.06
CA LEU A 644 -50.25 -73.06 33.43
C LEU A 644 -51.11 -74.30 33.77
N THR A 645 -51.85 -74.83 32.80
CA THR A 645 -52.73 -75.98 33.01
C THR A 645 -51.97 -77.31 33.02
N HIS A 646 -51.03 -77.51 32.09
CA HIS A 646 -50.42 -78.83 31.84
C HIS A 646 -48.98 -78.98 32.32
N ASN A 647 -48.26 -77.88 32.61
CA ASN A 647 -46.85 -77.92 33.02
C ASN A 647 -46.62 -77.55 34.49
N LEU A 648 -47.67 -77.15 35.22
CA LEU A 648 -47.64 -76.88 36.65
C LEU A 648 -48.61 -77.80 37.41
N SER A 649 -48.11 -78.46 38.46
CA SER A 649 -48.94 -79.16 39.45
C SER A 649 -49.30 -78.21 40.59
N SER A 650 -50.33 -78.53 41.38
CA SER A 650 -50.67 -77.72 42.56
C SER A 650 -49.48 -77.64 43.53
N GLY A 651 -49.09 -76.42 43.90
CA GLY A 651 -47.93 -76.10 44.73
C GLY A 651 -46.63 -75.82 43.97
N ASP A 652 -46.58 -76.00 42.64
CA ASP A 652 -45.42 -75.67 41.81
C ASP A 652 -45.47 -74.20 41.35
N SER A 653 -44.30 -73.55 41.25
CA SER A 653 -44.12 -72.24 40.63
C SER A 653 -43.25 -72.33 39.37
N MET A 654 -43.40 -71.36 38.47
CA MET A 654 -42.54 -71.18 37.30
C MET A 654 -42.21 -69.71 37.13
N SER A 655 -40.91 -69.39 37.00
CA SER A 655 -40.46 -68.03 36.70
C SER A 655 -40.78 -67.63 35.26
N TYR A 656 -40.96 -66.33 35.03
CA TYR A 656 -41.18 -65.80 33.68
C TYR A 656 -39.99 -66.08 32.74
N ASP A 657 -38.77 -66.03 33.25
CA ASP A 657 -37.57 -66.48 32.51
C ASP A 657 -37.69 -67.93 32.01
N THR A 658 -38.13 -68.84 32.87
CA THR A 658 -38.31 -70.25 32.49
C THR A 658 -39.41 -70.42 31.45
N MET A 659 -40.49 -69.64 31.54
CA MET A 659 -41.56 -69.64 30.54
C MET A 659 -41.03 -69.20 29.18
N ARG A 660 -40.27 -68.09 29.13
CA ARG A 660 -39.66 -67.56 27.92
C ARG A 660 -38.68 -68.53 27.28
N GLU A 661 -37.74 -69.07 28.05
CA GLU A 661 -36.69 -69.94 27.50
C GLU A 661 -37.23 -71.26 26.94
N ARG A 662 -38.28 -71.83 27.54
CA ARG A 662 -38.70 -73.21 27.24
C ARG A 662 -39.99 -73.33 26.46
N TYR A 663 -40.88 -72.34 26.55
CA TYR A 663 -42.27 -72.53 26.13
C TYR A 663 -42.84 -71.43 25.26
N LEU A 664 -42.30 -70.21 25.34
CA LEU A 664 -42.73 -69.05 24.57
C LEU A 664 -41.72 -68.71 23.48
N THR A 665 -42.21 -68.17 22.38
CA THR A 665 -41.40 -67.59 21.31
C THR A 665 -41.43 -66.07 21.33
N VAL A 666 -42.48 -65.48 21.92
CA VAL A 666 -42.66 -64.03 22.05
C VAL A 666 -41.71 -63.47 23.12
N PRO A 667 -40.91 -62.43 22.82
CA PRO A 667 -39.96 -61.82 23.76
C PRO A 667 -40.65 -60.83 24.70
N ALA A 668 -41.73 -61.26 25.36
CA ALA A 668 -42.47 -60.43 26.31
C ALA A 668 -41.66 -60.17 27.59
N SER A 669 -41.78 -58.98 28.17
CA SER A 669 -41.23 -58.66 29.48
C SER A 669 -42.01 -59.35 30.61
N ASP A 670 -41.43 -59.37 31.81
CA ASP A 670 -42.08 -59.90 33.00
C ASP A 670 -43.39 -59.14 33.31
N GLN A 671 -43.43 -57.83 33.04
CA GLN A 671 -44.61 -56.98 33.25
C GLN A 671 -45.74 -57.38 32.29
N LEU A 672 -45.43 -57.58 31.01
CA LEU A 672 -46.41 -58.01 30.01
C LEU A 672 -46.92 -59.43 30.30
N LEU A 673 -46.04 -60.35 30.74
CA LEU A 673 -46.43 -61.70 31.13
C LEU A 673 -47.29 -61.72 32.40
N GLU A 674 -46.99 -60.88 33.38
CA GLU A 674 -47.82 -60.67 34.57
C GLU A 674 -49.22 -60.21 34.20
N GLU A 675 -49.32 -59.20 33.32
CA GLU A 675 -50.59 -58.68 32.82
C GLU A 675 -51.42 -59.79 32.12
N LEU A 676 -50.83 -60.47 31.14
CA LEU A 676 -51.51 -61.47 30.34
C LEU A 676 -51.94 -62.68 31.19
N VAL A 677 -51.08 -63.15 32.10
CA VAL A 677 -51.42 -64.28 32.99
C VAL A 677 -52.57 -63.92 33.93
N THR A 678 -52.62 -62.69 34.42
CA THR A 678 -53.73 -62.21 35.25
C THR A 678 -55.07 -62.25 34.49
N GLY A 679 -55.03 -62.08 33.17
CA GLY A 679 -56.18 -62.19 32.28
C GLY A 679 -56.60 -63.61 31.87
N VAL A 680 -55.77 -64.63 32.08
CA VAL A 680 -56.07 -66.01 31.65
C VAL A 680 -57.19 -66.63 32.50
N GLN A 681 -58.31 -66.97 31.85
CA GLN A 681 -59.38 -67.78 32.46
C GLN A 681 -59.16 -69.27 32.13
N THR A 682 -58.64 -70.06 33.07
CA THR A 682 -58.45 -71.50 32.83
C THR A 682 -59.76 -72.28 32.90
N ASN A 683 -59.98 -73.20 31.96
CA ASN A 683 -61.16 -74.09 31.94
C ASN A 683 -61.17 -75.20 33.03
N VAL A 684 -60.23 -75.14 33.97
CA VAL A 684 -60.06 -76.09 35.08
C VAL A 684 -60.22 -75.30 36.38
N ASP A 685 -60.80 -75.89 37.44
CA ASP A 685 -60.86 -75.34 38.82
C ASP A 685 -59.44 -75.21 39.45
N ALA A 686 -58.53 -74.52 38.77
CA ALA A 686 -57.20 -74.18 39.23
C ALA A 686 -57.18 -72.67 39.53
N SER A 687 -56.61 -72.28 40.67
CA SER A 687 -56.36 -70.88 41.01
C SER A 687 -54.86 -70.61 41.00
N PHE A 688 -54.45 -69.40 40.62
CA PHE A 688 -53.06 -69.02 40.48
C PHE A 688 -52.75 -67.78 41.32
N THR A 689 -51.52 -67.68 41.78
CA THR A 689 -50.97 -66.43 42.35
C THR A 689 -49.92 -65.92 41.39
N VAL A 690 -50.14 -64.69 40.92
CA VAL A 690 -49.26 -63.97 40.00
C VAL A 690 -48.38 -63.06 40.84
N GLY A 691 -47.06 -63.21 40.71
CA GLY A 691 -46.07 -62.33 41.33
C GLY A 691 -45.16 -61.73 40.28
N GLN A 692 -44.43 -60.68 40.65
CA GLN A 692 -43.60 -59.87 39.75
C GLN A 692 -42.52 -60.61 38.94
N SER A 693 -42.23 -61.88 39.25
CA SER A 693 -41.22 -62.69 38.55
C SER A 693 -41.60 -64.17 38.36
N GLU A 694 -42.72 -64.62 38.93
CA GLU A 694 -43.14 -66.01 38.85
C GLU A 694 -44.65 -66.19 39.04
N VAL A 695 -45.17 -67.30 38.53
CA VAL A 695 -46.57 -67.71 38.69
C VAL A 695 -46.62 -69.02 39.46
N THR A 696 -47.45 -69.09 40.50
CA THR A 696 -47.64 -70.28 41.32
C THR A 696 -49.05 -70.84 41.16
N LYS A 697 -49.17 -72.15 40.93
CA LYS A 697 -50.47 -72.84 40.89
C LYS A 697 -50.87 -73.31 42.29
N GLN A 698 -52.08 -72.97 42.71
CA GLN A 698 -52.61 -73.33 44.03
C GLN A 698 -53.06 -74.80 44.11
#